data_AF-A0A441BBL7-F1
#
_entry.id   AF-A0A441BBL7-F1
#
_cell.length_a   1.000
_cell.length_b   1.000
_cell.length_c   1.000
_cell.angle_alpha   90.00
_cell.angle_beta   90.00
_cell.angle_gamma   90.00
#
_symmetry.space_group_name_H-M   'P 1'
#
loop_
_entity.id
_entity.type
_entity.pdbx_description
1 polymer ?
#
loop_
_entity_poly.entity_id
_entity_poly.type
_entity_poly.pdbx_seq_one_letter_code
_entity_poly.pdbx_strand_id
1 'polypeptide(L)'
;MGNPLTVPSATTLDKLFEDAASMAPDRFLCASAPGRPWQYELVLRRRDRQVRLTFRSTAPDRSGISLRTCHLSSSARAGRLVARLACSTFDFTADESDDAKVPRLYRRGSRIVCELCWPTDTSGWPQRGAGTYRYPIAFPKDQAGNGLGFDVSGPFVAGKARHSLGEDRRNVDLIKAARAAFVDLMLRHLVPTHGPAALALLENVESPRPVDVKAMVEALVDAGALPIWSTAAQSGRHQRYETSTAGLPPQLPMPRYGGGMLHEGLAKLAPAKIALLHPESPASAVLAMRDIDEVEIFDEVAAARSVFVDEAPAAGEKQDGWLEKCERSLHLLELSRLSGKLEAKETSELKASGRLPTADGSAKPWSFMERAAVPPPKIPGVENPRLLHPRLAKSAILRDGAGTILRFKIDDYLARLDFNRAGAIARTTFFQWLRRNHSSLSPRSLGKIAEYPVWPDEQGVGRPLESFCWPKQQYLREALSTALPMPAQQVVSFPGLRRASNAALRLRSTPGFEELASWHKTAMDRVRAPTNAKAAAAEIDHAEKILDRMREDGIGPKNFAHGHLSVSLSGEIRPIVQLHADTAAVRSCHLAAEDLLPAARRVLHLALGANATPLPEALIKALRADPQRSRLAARLDGYKSTERPLSELSDEAIIEVDGKLLTPSSLAFEASTDMWGEWKRKIPIGELAPQEAKLLEESGVLKGVKEEYSRGFFEWLAGVQPAVLSRHRTQIVRHWLDRRAGPSRWSALQPSTPCVMAYSSENSPSLHSHREATATNRQIYLPDMRAIQSAVLADNPRMKLAVVDARGVDGSAIQELRDRGVKSLASKIGAPTGLSIVGQSRSDERLDAELRLLRSSDVRRFLKSMLPQFDVPSEALGRQFRRFPDGIAGVRAADGLEAVYTVNRRHYQAPATAGYLAERRTFYVAADSGLTMPFYEAVAKEIFDANSPPAYTYGLYRAVHEITAPGFAQSHFEDLDIKEEDLKQSQQDKTAPTEKEASGSAEKGHGLPADVNPFLPKPNKIEKLSGRTYTEPTRKKKSKAPASTDALRHSIEEDAQLNDLKFKHYAVHCQACIGAYDVLDAAPPQSYVHSPHYRKSIIHAHHVKLLANLAKVSKDDTDGFGARNVLILCRFHHAQLGDLLSREMVRASLRTAVRTIRNFPDGEGGTQARKGLLVRIEVAADPYEINLYFTKEHAQVWLED
;
A
#
# COMPACT_ATOMS: atom_id res chain seq x y z
N MET A 1 -77.42 -38.17 -4.77
CA MET A 1 -78.71 -38.66 -4.22
C MET A 1 -78.69 -40.17 -4.27
N GLY A 2 -79.05 -40.86 -3.18
CA GLY A 2 -79.21 -42.32 -3.17
C GLY A 2 -80.47 -42.75 -3.93
N ASN A 3 -80.51 -44.03 -4.31
CA ASN A 3 -81.60 -44.65 -5.08
C ASN A 3 -82.99 -44.28 -4.51
N PRO A 4 -83.92 -43.70 -5.30
CA PRO A 4 -85.23 -43.25 -4.82
C PRO A 4 -86.16 -44.36 -4.30
N LEU A 5 -85.75 -45.63 -4.41
CA LEU A 5 -86.54 -46.80 -4.00
C LEU A 5 -86.16 -47.37 -2.61
N THR A 6 -85.13 -46.85 -1.95
CA THR A 6 -84.79 -47.24 -0.57
C THR A 6 -85.49 -46.32 0.45
N VAL A 7 -86.21 -46.91 1.42
CA VAL A 7 -86.89 -46.15 2.47
C VAL A 7 -85.85 -45.34 3.27
N PRO A 8 -85.95 -44.00 3.31
CA PRO A 8 -84.97 -43.18 4.00
C PRO A 8 -85.02 -43.45 5.50
N SER A 9 -83.85 -43.58 6.13
CA SER A 9 -83.74 -43.81 7.58
C SER A 9 -84.36 -42.68 8.39
N ALA A 10 -84.75 -42.94 9.65
CA ALA A 10 -85.24 -41.91 10.54
C ALA A 10 -84.24 -40.74 10.66
N THR A 11 -82.95 -41.04 10.76
CA THR A 11 -81.87 -40.05 10.80
C THR A 11 -81.80 -39.20 9.53
N THR A 12 -82.00 -39.81 8.35
CA THR A 12 -82.07 -39.09 7.07
C THR A 12 -83.28 -38.14 7.03
N LEU A 13 -84.43 -38.57 7.53
CA LEU A 13 -85.64 -37.75 7.59
C LEU A 13 -85.55 -36.64 8.66
N ASP A 14 -84.85 -36.88 9.77
CA ASP A 14 -84.56 -35.87 10.81
C ASP A 14 -83.72 -34.76 10.21
N LYS A 15 -82.63 -35.14 9.54
CA LYS A 15 -81.76 -34.22 8.82
C LYS A 15 -82.53 -33.45 7.74
N LEU A 16 -83.38 -34.11 6.95
CA LEU A 16 -84.20 -33.44 5.93
C LEU A 16 -85.14 -32.39 6.55
N PHE A 17 -85.73 -32.66 7.72
CA PHE A 17 -86.58 -31.71 8.43
C PHE A 17 -85.79 -30.50 8.94
N GLU A 18 -84.60 -30.72 9.49
CA GLU A 18 -83.69 -29.66 9.94
C GLU A 18 -83.19 -28.80 8.76
N ASP A 19 -82.82 -29.45 7.66
CA ASP A 19 -82.45 -28.79 6.40
C ASP A 19 -83.63 -27.96 5.84
N ALA A 20 -84.85 -28.52 5.82
CA ALA A 20 -86.03 -27.79 5.36
C ALA A 20 -86.37 -26.58 6.24
N ALA A 21 -86.27 -26.73 7.57
CA ALA A 21 -86.53 -25.64 8.51
C ALA A 21 -85.49 -24.53 8.42
N SER A 22 -84.22 -24.87 8.21
CA SER A 22 -83.12 -23.91 8.07
C SER A 22 -83.13 -23.18 6.72
N MET A 23 -83.49 -23.86 5.62
CA MET A 23 -83.52 -23.26 4.27
C MET A 23 -84.78 -22.44 3.96
N ALA A 24 -85.87 -22.63 4.71
CA ALA A 24 -87.15 -22.00 4.43
C ALA A 24 -87.14 -20.45 4.47
N PRO A 25 -86.47 -19.77 5.42
CA PRO A 25 -86.31 -18.32 5.40
C PRO A 25 -85.79 -17.80 4.04
N ASP A 26 -84.69 -18.34 3.56
CA ASP A 26 -84.04 -17.89 2.32
C ASP A 26 -84.85 -18.21 1.07
N ARG A 27 -85.55 -19.37 1.06
CA ARG A 27 -86.34 -19.82 -0.09
C ARG A 27 -87.65 -19.07 -0.27
N PHE A 28 -88.35 -18.76 0.82
CA PHE A 28 -89.72 -18.28 0.74
C PHE A 28 -89.86 -16.76 0.98
N LEU A 29 -88.92 -16.11 1.66
CA LEU A 29 -89.02 -14.67 1.98
C LEU A 29 -89.22 -13.77 0.75
N CYS A 30 -88.64 -14.16 -0.39
CA CYS A 30 -88.77 -13.44 -1.66
C CYS A 30 -89.74 -14.10 -2.67
N ALA A 31 -90.48 -15.15 -2.28
CA ALA A 31 -91.38 -15.90 -3.16
C ALA A 31 -92.78 -15.24 -3.32
N SER A 32 -92.81 -13.92 -3.46
CA SER A 32 -94.03 -13.11 -3.45
C SER A 32 -93.87 -11.82 -4.27
N ALA A 33 -94.97 -11.12 -4.53
CA ALA A 33 -95.00 -10.00 -5.47
C ALA A 33 -94.03 -8.88 -5.03
N PRO A 34 -93.12 -8.41 -5.92
CA PRO A 34 -92.23 -7.28 -5.65
C PRO A 34 -92.98 -6.07 -5.11
N GLY A 35 -92.43 -5.37 -4.11
CA GLY A 35 -92.93 -4.08 -3.63
C GLY A 35 -94.41 -4.04 -3.19
N ARG A 36 -94.95 -5.15 -2.66
CA ARG A 36 -96.29 -5.19 -2.03
C ARG A 36 -96.21 -5.62 -0.57
N PRO A 37 -97.06 -5.08 0.32
CA PRO A 37 -97.17 -5.59 1.68
C PRO A 37 -97.94 -6.92 1.70
N TRP A 38 -97.49 -7.87 2.51
CA TRP A 38 -98.12 -9.17 2.70
C TRP A 38 -97.61 -9.83 3.99
N GLN A 39 -98.33 -10.84 4.47
CA GLN A 39 -97.91 -11.69 5.60
C GLN A 39 -98.44 -13.12 5.40
N TYR A 40 -97.60 -14.13 5.65
CA TYR A 40 -98.03 -15.54 5.65
C TYR A 40 -97.18 -16.39 6.62
N GLU A 41 -97.66 -17.59 6.94
CA GLU A 41 -97.03 -18.53 7.87
C GLU A 41 -96.72 -19.88 7.19
N LEU A 42 -95.54 -20.44 7.47
CA LEU A 42 -95.16 -21.81 7.12
C LEU A 42 -94.91 -22.62 8.39
N VAL A 43 -95.63 -23.73 8.55
CA VAL A 43 -95.48 -24.65 9.69
C VAL A 43 -94.96 -25.99 9.20
N LEU A 44 -93.77 -26.38 9.67
CA LEU A 44 -93.19 -27.69 9.40
C LEU A 44 -93.35 -28.56 10.64
N ARG A 45 -93.84 -29.80 10.46
CA ARG A 45 -94.06 -30.77 11.55
C ARG A 45 -93.40 -32.10 11.25
N ARG A 46 -92.74 -32.68 12.25
CA ARG A 46 -92.23 -34.05 12.21
C ARG A 46 -92.21 -34.63 13.62
N ARG A 47 -92.97 -35.72 13.84
CA ARG A 47 -93.21 -36.30 15.17
C ARG A 47 -93.67 -35.23 16.18
N ASP A 48 -92.98 -35.09 17.30
CA ASP A 48 -93.19 -34.12 18.38
C ASP A 48 -92.54 -32.74 18.11
N ARG A 49 -91.78 -32.59 17.02
CA ARG A 49 -91.11 -31.35 16.64
C ARG A 49 -91.98 -30.49 15.72
N GLN A 50 -92.10 -29.19 16.04
CA GLN A 50 -92.77 -28.19 15.22
C GLN A 50 -91.91 -26.93 15.07
N VAL A 51 -91.79 -26.45 13.83
CA VAL A 51 -91.16 -25.17 13.49
C VAL A 51 -92.19 -24.27 12.81
N ARG A 52 -92.39 -23.05 13.32
CA ARG A 52 -93.28 -22.03 12.73
C ARG A 52 -92.46 -20.84 12.25
N LEU A 53 -92.61 -20.51 10.97
CA LEU A 53 -91.95 -19.39 10.29
C LEU A 53 -92.99 -18.37 9.82
N THR A 54 -92.90 -17.13 10.29
CA THR A 54 -93.79 -16.03 9.89
C THR A 54 -93.05 -15.07 8.98
N PHE A 55 -93.50 -14.96 7.74
CA PHE A 55 -92.94 -14.08 6.72
C PHE A 55 -93.79 -12.83 6.57
N ARG A 56 -93.16 -11.66 6.44
CA ARG A 56 -93.82 -10.36 6.30
C ARG A 56 -93.09 -9.45 5.32
N SER A 57 -93.82 -8.66 4.54
CA SER A 57 -93.32 -7.55 3.73
C SER A 57 -94.04 -6.25 4.09
N THR A 58 -93.31 -5.15 4.18
CA THR A 58 -93.86 -3.80 4.39
C THR A 58 -94.17 -3.10 3.07
N ALA A 59 -94.93 -2.01 3.11
CA ALA A 59 -95.01 -1.09 1.98
C ALA A 59 -93.64 -0.39 1.76
N PRO A 60 -93.31 0.02 0.52
CA PRO A 60 -92.13 0.84 0.25
C PRO A 60 -92.21 2.18 1.00
N ASP A 61 -91.07 2.64 1.52
CA ASP A 61 -90.94 3.95 2.15
C ASP A 61 -90.75 5.09 1.12
N ARG A 62 -90.42 6.30 1.58
CA ARG A 62 -90.20 7.47 0.71
C ARG A 62 -89.00 7.33 -0.23
N SER A 63 -88.05 6.46 0.10
CA SER A 63 -86.91 6.08 -0.74
C SER A 63 -87.24 4.92 -1.69
N GLY A 64 -88.47 4.41 -1.67
CA GLY A 64 -88.87 3.25 -2.47
C GLY A 64 -88.38 1.92 -1.90
N ILE A 65 -87.91 1.89 -0.65
CA ILE A 65 -87.40 0.68 0.01
C ILE A 65 -88.50 0.01 0.83
N SER A 66 -88.73 -1.27 0.57
CA SER A 66 -89.60 -2.14 1.37
C SER A 66 -88.78 -3.10 2.21
N LEU A 67 -89.33 -3.58 3.33
CA LEU A 67 -88.65 -4.49 4.24
C LEU A 67 -89.36 -5.84 4.28
N ARG A 68 -88.62 -6.91 4.03
CA ARG A 68 -89.06 -8.30 4.17
C ARG A 68 -88.42 -8.94 5.39
N THR A 69 -89.21 -9.56 6.27
CA THR A 69 -88.73 -10.22 7.49
C THR A 69 -89.29 -11.63 7.65
N CYS A 70 -88.50 -12.52 8.25
CA CYS A 70 -88.93 -13.85 8.67
C CYS A 70 -88.67 -14.03 10.19
N HIS A 71 -89.69 -14.46 10.94
CA HIS A 71 -89.58 -14.78 12.36
C HIS A 71 -89.78 -16.27 12.60
N LEU A 72 -88.86 -16.87 13.34
CA LEU A 72 -88.88 -18.28 13.73
C LEU A 72 -89.41 -18.42 15.16
N SER A 73 -90.47 -19.20 15.33
CA SER A 73 -91.01 -19.59 16.64
C SER A 73 -91.01 -21.11 16.81
N SER A 74 -90.71 -21.56 18.03
CA SER A 74 -90.83 -22.95 18.47
C SER A 74 -91.83 -23.02 19.63
N SER A 75 -92.35 -24.20 19.94
CA SER A 75 -93.44 -24.42 20.92
C SER A 75 -93.22 -23.85 22.33
N ALA A 76 -92.02 -23.33 22.66
CA ALA A 76 -91.68 -22.78 23.97
C ALA A 76 -90.98 -21.39 23.96
N ARG A 77 -90.82 -20.70 22.82
CA ARG A 77 -90.11 -19.38 22.77
C ARG A 77 -90.79 -18.35 21.86
N ALA A 78 -90.72 -17.08 22.27
CA ALA A 78 -91.12 -15.93 21.45
C ALA A 78 -90.35 -15.90 20.10
N GLY A 79 -90.99 -15.38 19.04
CA GLY A 79 -90.45 -15.40 17.69
C GLY A 79 -89.13 -14.65 17.54
N ARG A 80 -88.06 -15.33 17.10
CA ARG A 80 -86.76 -14.73 16.80
C ARG A 80 -86.71 -14.30 15.34
N LEU A 81 -86.28 -13.08 15.05
CA LEU A 81 -85.98 -12.63 13.68
C LEU A 81 -84.83 -13.49 13.11
N VAL A 82 -85.07 -14.19 12.00
CA VAL A 82 -84.10 -15.08 11.36
C VAL A 82 -83.66 -14.62 9.98
N ALA A 83 -84.43 -13.75 9.33
CA ALA A 83 -84.03 -13.09 8.08
C ALA A 83 -84.66 -11.70 7.99
N ARG A 84 -83.89 -10.73 7.48
CA ARG A 84 -84.31 -9.34 7.26
C ARG A 84 -83.66 -8.82 5.98
N LEU A 85 -84.47 -8.54 4.96
CA LEU A 85 -84.04 -8.04 3.67
C LEU A 85 -84.68 -6.68 3.39
N ALA A 86 -83.89 -5.71 2.94
CA ALA A 86 -84.39 -4.50 2.30
C ALA A 86 -84.52 -4.76 0.79
N CYS A 87 -85.55 -4.18 0.19
CA CYS A 87 -85.97 -4.48 -1.17
C CYS A 87 -86.30 -3.19 -1.93
N SER A 88 -85.71 -3.01 -3.12
CA SER A 88 -86.01 -1.92 -4.04
C SER A 88 -86.56 -2.48 -5.36
N THR A 89 -87.62 -1.88 -5.88
CA THR A 89 -88.21 -2.32 -7.17
C THR A 89 -87.60 -1.59 -8.35
N PHE A 90 -87.43 -2.29 -9.47
CA PHE A 90 -87.07 -1.68 -10.75
C PHE A 90 -87.96 -2.23 -11.86
N ASP A 91 -88.14 -1.45 -12.91
CA ASP A 91 -88.95 -1.83 -14.06
C ASP A 91 -88.08 -2.51 -15.12
N PHE A 92 -88.62 -3.58 -15.71
CA PHE A 92 -88.01 -4.29 -16.82
C PHE A 92 -88.93 -4.18 -18.04
N THR A 93 -88.34 -3.88 -19.19
CA THR A 93 -89.05 -3.82 -20.47
C THR A 93 -88.52 -4.96 -21.33
N ALA A 94 -89.40 -5.88 -21.71
CA ALA A 94 -89.07 -6.91 -22.68
C ALA A 94 -89.07 -6.31 -24.10
N ASP A 95 -88.36 -6.96 -25.03
CA ASP A 95 -88.36 -6.59 -26.46
C ASP A 95 -89.80 -6.62 -27.01
N GLU A 96 -90.16 -5.70 -27.90
CA GLU A 96 -91.53 -5.62 -28.47
C GLU A 96 -91.93 -6.90 -29.22
N SER A 97 -90.93 -7.67 -29.66
CA SER A 97 -91.10 -8.96 -30.32
C SER A 97 -91.24 -10.16 -29.36
N ASP A 98 -91.11 -9.96 -28.04
CA ASP A 98 -91.19 -11.03 -27.03
C ASP A 98 -92.65 -11.31 -26.61
N ASP A 99 -93.21 -12.41 -27.12
CA ASP A 99 -94.58 -12.87 -26.83
C ASP A 99 -94.68 -13.79 -25.60
N ALA A 100 -93.57 -13.99 -24.87
CA ALA A 100 -93.53 -14.99 -23.83
C ALA A 100 -94.35 -14.62 -22.59
N LYS A 101 -94.93 -15.65 -21.98
CA LYS A 101 -95.80 -15.50 -20.81
C LYS A 101 -95.01 -15.12 -19.55
N VAL A 102 -95.07 -13.84 -19.18
CA VAL A 102 -94.58 -13.36 -17.86
C VAL A 102 -95.54 -13.79 -16.74
N PRO A 103 -95.09 -14.51 -15.70
CA PRO A 103 -95.99 -14.95 -14.63
C PRO A 103 -96.55 -13.78 -13.80
N ARG A 104 -97.79 -13.96 -13.33
CA ARG A 104 -98.62 -12.88 -12.75
C ARG A 104 -97.97 -12.15 -11.57
N LEU A 105 -97.05 -12.79 -10.86
CA LEU A 105 -96.38 -12.24 -9.68
C LEU A 105 -95.57 -10.97 -10.00
N TYR A 106 -95.04 -10.85 -11.22
CA TYR A 106 -94.16 -9.76 -11.67
C TYR A 106 -94.86 -8.83 -12.65
N ARG A 107 -96.12 -9.10 -12.99
CA ARG A 107 -96.91 -8.28 -13.91
C ARG A 107 -97.69 -7.22 -13.13
N ARG A 108 -97.49 -5.94 -13.46
CA ARG A 108 -98.30 -4.82 -12.98
C ARG A 108 -98.85 -4.02 -14.16
N GLY A 109 -100.07 -4.36 -14.59
CA GLY A 109 -100.62 -3.83 -15.84
C GLY A 109 -99.78 -4.28 -17.03
N SER A 110 -99.30 -3.34 -17.84
CA SER A 110 -98.37 -3.57 -18.95
C SER A 110 -96.89 -3.65 -18.52
N ARG A 111 -96.57 -3.39 -17.24
CA ARG A 111 -95.18 -3.34 -16.76
C ARG A 111 -94.74 -4.67 -16.16
N ILE A 112 -93.46 -4.98 -16.34
CA ILE A 112 -92.78 -6.06 -15.62
C ILE A 112 -91.99 -5.40 -14.48
N VAL A 113 -92.34 -5.73 -13.24
CA VAL A 113 -91.70 -5.17 -12.04
C VAL A 113 -90.84 -6.23 -11.40
N CYS A 114 -89.57 -5.93 -11.25
CA CYS A 114 -88.54 -6.76 -10.64
C CYS A 114 -88.06 -6.14 -9.33
N GLU A 115 -87.23 -6.85 -8.57
CA GLU A 115 -86.80 -6.44 -7.24
C GLU A 115 -85.31 -6.74 -7.01
N LEU A 116 -84.59 -5.77 -6.45
CA LEU A 116 -83.28 -5.94 -5.83
C LEU A 116 -83.48 -6.17 -4.33
N CYS A 117 -82.85 -7.19 -3.75
CA CYS A 117 -82.97 -7.48 -2.32
C CYS A 117 -81.60 -7.64 -1.67
N TRP A 118 -81.40 -7.09 -0.48
CA TRP A 118 -80.16 -7.28 0.27
C TRP A 118 -80.42 -7.40 1.78
N PRO A 119 -79.60 -8.15 2.52
CA PRO A 119 -79.77 -8.26 3.96
C PRO A 119 -79.42 -6.95 4.65
N THR A 120 -80.12 -6.69 5.75
CA THR A 120 -79.84 -5.53 6.62
C THR A 120 -79.78 -5.98 8.08
N ASP A 121 -79.00 -5.25 8.88
CA ASP A 121 -78.99 -5.42 10.32
C ASP A 121 -80.28 -4.84 10.96
N THR A 122 -80.36 -4.91 12.30
CA THR A 122 -81.50 -4.37 13.04
C THR A 122 -81.64 -2.84 12.92
N SER A 123 -80.56 -2.15 12.61
CA SER A 123 -80.46 -0.70 12.43
C SER A 123 -80.71 -0.26 10.98
N GLY A 124 -80.87 -1.20 10.05
CA GLY A 124 -81.10 -0.94 8.63
C GLY A 124 -79.82 -0.81 7.80
N TRP A 125 -78.64 -1.07 8.36
CA TRP A 125 -77.38 -1.02 7.60
C TRP A 125 -77.28 -2.20 6.63
N PRO A 126 -76.86 -1.96 5.37
CA PRO A 126 -76.62 -3.02 4.39
C PRO A 126 -75.62 -4.07 4.90
N GLN A 127 -75.93 -5.33 4.66
CA GLN A 127 -75.08 -6.48 5.01
C GLN A 127 -74.75 -7.26 3.73
N ARG A 128 -73.65 -8.02 3.76
CA ARG A 128 -73.21 -8.86 2.64
C ARG A 128 -74.19 -10.01 2.43
N GLY A 129 -74.80 -10.10 1.24
CA GLY A 129 -75.75 -11.15 0.88
C GLY A 129 -75.17 -12.24 -0.02
N ALA A 130 -76.02 -13.20 -0.37
CA ALA A 130 -75.66 -14.39 -1.14
C ALA A 130 -75.68 -14.21 -2.66
N GLY A 131 -76.21 -13.10 -3.18
CA GLY A 131 -76.08 -12.75 -4.61
C GLY A 131 -76.83 -13.66 -5.57
N THR A 132 -78.07 -14.00 -5.27
CA THR A 132 -78.84 -15.02 -6.01
C THR A 132 -79.79 -14.42 -7.05
N TYR A 133 -79.93 -15.10 -8.18
CA TYR A 133 -81.07 -14.89 -9.07
C TYR A 133 -82.29 -15.66 -8.53
N ARG A 134 -83.48 -15.06 -8.59
CA ARG A 134 -84.69 -15.60 -7.95
C ARG A 134 -85.90 -15.62 -8.88
N TYR A 135 -86.57 -16.76 -9.03
CA TYR A 135 -87.93 -16.84 -9.58
C TYR A 135 -88.68 -18.18 -9.35
N PRO A 136 -89.85 -18.23 -8.66
CA PRO A 136 -90.18 -17.37 -7.54
C PRO A 136 -89.29 -17.68 -6.32
N ILE A 137 -88.54 -18.78 -6.34
CA ILE A 137 -87.56 -19.18 -5.31
C ILE A 137 -86.15 -18.96 -5.88
N ALA A 138 -85.17 -18.72 -5.02
CA ALA A 138 -83.76 -18.61 -5.43
C ALA A 138 -83.29 -19.87 -6.16
N PHE A 139 -82.55 -19.68 -7.25
CA PHE A 139 -81.78 -20.77 -7.84
C PHE A 139 -80.68 -21.22 -6.85
N PRO A 140 -80.24 -22.50 -6.89
CA PRO A 140 -79.10 -22.96 -6.12
C PRO A 140 -77.88 -22.06 -6.37
N LYS A 141 -77.23 -21.65 -5.28
CA LYS A 141 -76.14 -20.65 -5.29
C LYS A 141 -74.95 -21.10 -6.15
N ASP A 142 -74.70 -22.41 -6.18
CA ASP A 142 -73.69 -23.10 -6.97
C ASP A 142 -73.97 -23.10 -8.48
N GLN A 143 -75.23 -22.91 -8.89
CA GLN A 143 -75.64 -23.00 -10.30
C GLN A 143 -75.94 -21.63 -10.95
N ALA A 144 -76.38 -20.62 -10.18
CA ALA A 144 -76.82 -19.33 -10.74
C ALA A 144 -76.70 -18.14 -9.77
N GLY A 145 -75.47 -17.83 -9.34
CA GLY A 145 -75.14 -16.60 -8.60
C GLY A 145 -74.70 -15.43 -9.49
N ASN A 146 -74.85 -14.20 -8.99
CA ASN A 146 -74.50 -12.94 -9.68
C ASN A 146 -73.16 -12.33 -9.26
N GLY A 147 -72.46 -12.96 -8.30
CA GLY A 147 -71.14 -12.53 -7.82
C GLY A 147 -71.13 -11.34 -6.85
N LEU A 148 -72.28 -10.69 -6.62
CA LEU A 148 -72.45 -9.51 -5.78
C LEU A 148 -73.24 -9.85 -4.51
N GLY A 149 -73.28 -8.93 -3.54
CA GLY A 149 -73.91 -9.10 -2.23
C GLY A 149 -75.41 -8.83 -2.19
N PHE A 150 -76.09 -8.69 -3.33
CA PHE A 150 -77.53 -8.46 -3.41
C PHE A 150 -78.20 -9.44 -4.38
N ASP A 151 -79.43 -9.85 -4.07
CA ASP A 151 -80.23 -10.73 -4.90
C ASP A 151 -81.03 -9.95 -5.94
N VAL A 152 -81.33 -10.62 -7.05
CA VAL A 152 -82.22 -10.10 -8.11
C VAL A 152 -83.40 -11.05 -8.26
N SER A 153 -84.60 -10.51 -8.10
CA SER A 153 -85.87 -11.22 -8.30
C SER A 153 -86.58 -10.68 -9.54
N GLY A 154 -86.79 -11.54 -10.54
CA GLY A 154 -87.40 -11.15 -11.81
C GLY A 154 -87.66 -12.38 -12.69
N PRO A 155 -88.45 -12.28 -13.78
CA PRO A 155 -88.92 -13.41 -14.60
C PRO A 155 -87.84 -14.15 -15.39
N PHE A 156 -86.93 -14.78 -14.65
CA PHE A 156 -85.84 -15.59 -15.18
C PHE A 156 -86.37 -16.87 -15.83
N VAL A 157 -85.80 -17.19 -16.98
CA VAL A 157 -86.06 -18.40 -17.75
C VAL A 157 -85.12 -19.50 -17.24
N ALA A 158 -85.68 -20.59 -16.72
CA ALA A 158 -84.91 -21.72 -16.22
C ALA A 158 -84.36 -22.59 -17.37
N GLY A 159 -83.18 -23.18 -17.18
CA GLY A 159 -82.54 -24.09 -18.13
C GLY A 159 -83.10 -25.51 -18.12
N LYS A 160 -82.53 -26.39 -18.94
CA LYS A 160 -82.97 -27.80 -19.12
C LYS A 160 -83.06 -28.59 -17.80
N ALA A 161 -82.21 -28.27 -16.82
CA ALA A 161 -82.19 -28.93 -15.51
C ALA A 161 -83.21 -28.40 -14.49
N ARG A 162 -84.10 -27.45 -14.86
CA ARG A 162 -85.07 -26.74 -14.00
C ARG A 162 -84.51 -26.00 -12.76
N HIS A 163 -83.25 -26.24 -12.41
CA HIS A 163 -82.54 -25.62 -11.29
C HIS A 163 -81.33 -24.77 -11.72
N SER A 164 -81.06 -24.67 -13.03
CA SER A 164 -80.04 -23.78 -13.59
C SER A 164 -80.68 -22.58 -14.29
N LEU A 165 -79.94 -21.48 -14.43
CA LEU A 165 -80.33 -20.37 -15.29
C LEU A 165 -80.22 -20.79 -16.77
N GLY A 166 -81.20 -20.43 -17.60
CA GLY A 166 -81.16 -20.71 -19.04
C GLY A 166 -80.31 -19.71 -19.81
N GLU A 167 -79.76 -20.13 -20.96
CA GLU A 167 -79.06 -19.27 -21.93
C GLU A 167 -80.05 -18.46 -22.79
N ASP A 168 -80.96 -17.74 -22.13
CA ASP A 168 -81.99 -16.92 -22.78
C ASP A 168 -81.59 -15.44 -22.73
N ARG A 169 -81.73 -14.73 -23.87
CA ARG A 169 -81.40 -13.30 -23.98
C ARG A 169 -82.10 -12.46 -22.90
N ARG A 170 -83.33 -12.82 -22.50
CA ARG A 170 -84.09 -12.12 -21.45
C ARG A 170 -83.40 -12.15 -20.10
N ASN A 171 -82.72 -13.25 -19.77
CA ASN A 171 -81.95 -13.35 -18.53
C ASN A 171 -80.78 -12.34 -18.55
N VAL A 172 -80.09 -12.19 -19.69
CA VAL A 172 -78.98 -11.23 -19.86
C VAL A 172 -79.48 -9.79 -19.73
N ASP A 173 -80.56 -9.45 -20.43
CA ASP A 173 -81.14 -8.10 -20.41
C ASP A 173 -81.67 -7.74 -19.02
N LEU A 174 -82.27 -8.70 -18.32
CA LEU A 174 -82.75 -8.51 -16.94
C LEU A 174 -81.59 -8.29 -15.95
N ILE A 175 -80.50 -9.05 -16.08
CA ILE A 175 -79.30 -8.86 -15.26
C ILE A 175 -78.70 -7.48 -15.51
N LYS A 176 -78.62 -7.04 -16.76
CA LYS A 176 -78.13 -5.70 -17.13
C LYS A 176 -79.00 -4.60 -16.53
N ALA A 177 -80.33 -4.72 -16.64
CA ALA A 177 -81.27 -3.78 -16.04
C ALA A 177 -81.16 -3.74 -14.50
N ALA A 178 -80.99 -4.89 -13.86
CA ALA A 178 -80.80 -5.00 -12.42
C ALA A 178 -79.51 -4.31 -11.95
N ARG A 179 -78.40 -4.49 -12.68
CA ARG A 179 -77.12 -3.82 -12.39
C ARG A 179 -77.23 -2.31 -12.53
N ALA A 180 -77.87 -1.81 -13.59
CA ALA A 180 -78.10 -0.37 -13.76
C ALA A 180 -78.99 0.21 -12.65
N ALA A 181 -80.06 -0.50 -12.27
CA ALA A 181 -80.91 -0.11 -11.15
C ALA A 181 -80.15 -0.10 -9.81
N PHE A 182 -79.20 -1.02 -9.62
CA PHE A 182 -78.36 -1.06 -8.43
C PHE A 182 -77.40 0.14 -8.37
N VAL A 183 -76.73 0.50 -9.48
CA VAL A 183 -75.86 1.70 -9.55
C VAL A 183 -76.65 2.97 -9.23
N ASP A 184 -77.84 3.08 -9.80
CA ASP A 184 -78.73 4.20 -9.54
C ASP A 184 -79.18 4.28 -8.07
N LEU A 185 -79.49 3.13 -7.47
CA LEU A 185 -79.82 3.00 -6.06
C LEU A 185 -78.62 3.37 -5.15
N MET A 186 -77.40 3.00 -5.56
CA MET A 186 -76.17 3.38 -4.86
C MET A 186 -75.98 4.89 -4.85
N LEU A 187 -76.11 5.55 -6.00
CA LEU A 187 -75.98 7.00 -6.15
C LEU A 187 -77.06 7.77 -5.38
N ARG A 188 -78.33 7.39 -5.56
CA ARG A 188 -79.46 8.19 -5.06
C ARG A 188 -79.78 7.96 -3.59
N HIS A 189 -79.42 6.80 -3.04
CA HIS A 189 -79.87 6.42 -1.71
C HIS A 189 -78.79 5.74 -0.84
N LEU A 190 -78.19 4.65 -1.29
CA LEU A 190 -77.36 3.82 -0.39
C LEU A 190 -76.07 4.55 0.03
N VAL A 191 -75.32 5.14 -0.90
CA VAL A 191 -74.10 5.88 -0.55
C VAL A 191 -74.42 7.16 0.23
N PRO A 192 -75.36 8.02 -0.18
CA PRO A 192 -75.72 9.18 0.63
C PRO A 192 -76.17 8.85 2.05
N THR A 193 -76.81 7.69 2.28
CA THR A 193 -77.36 7.32 3.60
C THR A 193 -76.37 6.51 4.45
N HIS A 194 -75.58 5.64 3.84
CA HIS A 194 -74.73 4.66 4.53
C HIS A 194 -73.24 4.79 4.19
N GLY A 195 -72.87 5.70 3.28
CA GLY A 195 -71.48 5.97 2.90
C GLY A 195 -70.70 4.72 2.50
N PRO A 196 -69.52 4.47 3.08
CA PRO A 196 -68.68 3.30 2.76
C PRO A 196 -69.36 1.95 3.03
N ALA A 197 -70.30 1.88 3.99
CA ALA A 197 -70.98 0.61 4.31
C ALA A 197 -71.89 0.12 3.17
N ALA A 198 -72.35 1.01 2.29
CA ALA A 198 -73.12 0.63 1.11
C ALA A 198 -72.34 -0.30 0.16
N LEU A 199 -71.02 -0.10 0.07
CA LEU A 199 -70.14 -0.90 -0.77
C LEU A 199 -70.01 -2.35 -0.28
N ALA A 200 -70.45 -2.68 0.94
CA ALA A 200 -70.50 -4.07 1.42
C ALA A 200 -71.40 -4.94 0.52
N LEU A 201 -72.36 -4.35 -0.20
CA LEU A 201 -73.22 -5.05 -1.15
C LEU A 201 -72.49 -5.47 -2.45
N LEU A 202 -71.26 -5.03 -2.65
CA LEU A 202 -70.41 -5.54 -3.72
C LEU A 202 -69.79 -6.90 -3.35
N GLU A 203 -69.72 -7.23 -2.06
CA GLU A 203 -69.07 -8.44 -1.58
C GLU A 203 -70.06 -9.60 -1.42
N ASN A 204 -69.75 -10.72 -2.09
CA ASN A 204 -70.38 -12.01 -1.84
C ASN A 204 -69.41 -12.93 -1.09
N VAL A 205 -69.71 -13.23 0.17
CA VAL A 205 -68.83 -14.04 1.04
C VAL A 205 -68.85 -15.52 0.67
N GLU A 206 -69.95 -16.01 0.11
CA GLU A 206 -70.15 -17.43 -0.16
C GLU A 206 -69.60 -17.84 -1.54
N SER A 207 -69.64 -16.93 -2.52
CA SER A 207 -69.15 -17.15 -3.88
C SER A 207 -68.55 -15.85 -4.45
N PRO A 208 -67.36 -15.44 -4.00
CA PRO A 208 -66.72 -14.21 -4.47
C PRO A 208 -66.40 -14.31 -5.97
N ARG A 209 -66.83 -13.31 -6.74
CA ARG A 209 -66.48 -13.16 -8.17
C ARG A 209 -65.86 -11.79 -8.41
N PRO A 210 -64.52 -11.67 -8.32
CA PRO A 210 -63.83 -10.39 -8.46
C PRO A 210 -64.12 -9.66 -9.77
N VAL A 211 -64.35 -10.40 -10.87
CA VAL A 211 -64.72 -9.82 -12.17
C VAL A 211 -66.05 -9.06 -12.13
N ASP A 212 -67.05 -9.61 -11.42
CA ASP A 212 -68.36 -8.96 -11.27
C ASP A 212 -68.27 -7.74 -10.35
N VAL A 213 -67.42 -7.80 -9.31
CA VAL A 213 -67.11 -6.67 -8.44
C VAL A 213 -66.43 -5.55 -9.22
N LYS A 214 -65.42 -5.88 -10.03
CA LYS A 214 -64.70 -4.92 -10.88
C LYS A 214 -65.64 -4.20 -11.84
N ALA A 215 -66.42 -4.96 -12.61
CA ALA A 215 -67.39 -4.38 -13.54
C ALA A 215 -68.44 -3.49 -12.85
N MET A 216 -68.83 -3.83 -11.61
CA MET A 216 -69.74 -2.99 -10.84
C MET A 216 -69.06 -1.73 -10.30
N VAL A 217 -67.81 -1.82 -9.84
CA VAL A 217 -67.03 -0.66 -9.40
C VAL A 217 -66.79 0.32 -10.54
N GLU A 218 -66.45 -0.17 -11.74
CA GLU A 218 -66.33 0.65 -12.96
C GLU A 218 -67.64 1.40 -13.24
N ALA A 219 -68.79 0.71 -13.17
CA ALA A 219 -70.10 1.34 -13.35
C ALA A 219 -70.43 2.37 -12.25
N LEU A 220 -69.95 2.18 -11.02
CA LEU A 220 -70.09 3.16 -9.94
C LEU A 220 -69.17 4.37 -10.15
N VAL A 221 -67.96 4.19 -10.70
CA VAL A 221 -67.07 5.31 -11.09
C VAL A 221 -67.73 6.15 -12.17
N ASP A 222 -68.22 5.52 -13.24
CA ASP A 222 -68.90 6.19 -14.35
C ASP A 222 -70.11 7.00 -13.86
N ALA A 223 -70.87 6.46 -12.91
CA ALA A 223 -72.06 7.11 -12.35
C ALA A 223 -71.77 8.13 -11.25
N GLY A 224 -70.55 8.23 -10.73
CA GLY A 224 -70.23 9.09 -9.58
C GLY A 224 -70.82 8.57 -8.26
N ALA A 225 -70.94 7.25 -8.11
CA ALA A 225 -71.66 6.59 -7.03
C ALA A 225 -70.74 5.98 -5.96
N LEU A 226 -69.53 6.52 -5.77
CA LEU A 226 -68.59 6.10 -4.72
C LEU A 226 -68.55 7.11 -3.56
N PRO A 227 -68.33 6.67 -2.30
CA PRO A 227 -68.25 7.56 -1.15
C PRO A 227 -66.91 8.31 -1.09
N ILE A 228 -66.95 9.65 -1.00
CA ILE A 228 -65.76 10.50 -0.84
C ILE A 228 -65.54 10.87 0.64
N TRP A 229 -64.27 10.99 1.04
CA TRP A 229 -63.85 11.55 2.32
C TRP A 229 -64.00 13.08 2.38
N SER A 230 -64.67 13.59 3.43
CA SER A 230 -64.84 15.03 3.68
C SER A 230 -64.43 15.38 5.11
N THR A 231 -63.76 16.53 5.28
CA THR A 231 -63.27 17.02 6.58
C THR A 231 -64.29 17.85 7.36
N ALA A 232 -65.48 18.10 6.79
CA ALA A 232 -66.57 18.78 7.48
C ALA A 232 -67.01 17.95 8.71
N ALA A 233 -67.13 18.61 9.86
CA ALA A 233 -67.51 17.95 11.11
C ALA A 233 -68.90 17.27 10.98
N GLN A 234 -68.90 15.95 10.91
CA GLN A 234 -70.11 15.12 10.87
C GLN A 234 -70.82 15.17 12.23
N SER A 235 -71.65 16.20 12.45
CA SER A 235 -72.39 16.39 13.69
C SER A 235 -73.86 16.58 13.40
N GLY A 236 -74.61 15.48 13.41
CA GLY A 236 -76.06 15.46 13.25
C GLY A 236 -76.61 14.05 13.07
N ARG A 237 -77.85 13.80 13.51
CA ARG A 237 -78.51 12.47 13.50
C ARG A 237 -78.94 12.00 12.10
N HIS A 238 -78.84 12.85 11.07
CA HIS A 238 -79.13 12.55 9.66
C HIS A 238 -78.31 13.48 8.73
N GLN A 239 -77.03 13.18 8.50
CA GLN A 239 -76.21 13.84 7.47
C GLN A 239 -75.95 12.87 6.31
N ARG A 240 -75.88 13.41 5.09
CA ARG A 240 -75.65 12.64 3.86
C ARG A 240 -74.16 12.58 3.55
N TYR A 241 -73.64 11.41 3.20
CA TYR A 241 -72.29 11.26 2.68
C TYR A 241 -72.17 11.87 1.28
N GLU A 242 -71.00 12.42 0.98
CA GLU A 242 -70.66 12.94 -0.35
C GLU A 242 -70.33 11.79 -1.32
N THR A 243 -70.74 11.96 -2.56
CA THR A 243 -70.54 11.00 -3.65
C THR A 243 -69.50 11.50 -4.64
N SER A 244 -68.87 10.58 -5.38
CA SER A 244 -67.87 10.90 -6.38
C SER A 244 -68.42 11.66 -7.59
N THR A 245 -67.52 12.29 -8.33
CA THR A 245 -67.87 12.92 -9.60
C THR A 245 -67.97 11.84 -10.68
N ALA A 246 -69.01 11.91 -11.52
CA ALA A 246 -69.22 10.97 -12.62
C ALA A 246 -68.02 10.96 -13.58
N GLY A 247 -67.52 9.75 -13.89
CA GLY A 247 -66.40 9.54 -14.81
C GLY A 247 -65.02 9.91 -14.27
N LEU A 248 -64.92 10.37 -13.01
CA LEU A 248 -63.64 10.68 -12.36
C LEU A 248 -63.47 9.80 -11.12
N PRO A 249 -62.58 8.80 -11.14
CA PRO A 249 -62.36 7.95 -9.98
C PRO A 249 -61.74 8.76 -8.83
N PRO A 250 -62.19 8.57 -7.57
CA PRO A 250 -61.52 9.17 -6.43
C PRO A 250 -60.15 8.50 -6.19
N GLN A 251 -59.19 9.27 -5.70
CA GLN A 251 -57.87 8.74 -5.35
C GLN A 251 -57.95 7.83 -4.11
N LEU A 252 -57.01 6.90 -3.97
CA LEU A 252 -56.96 5.97 -2.83
C LEU A 252 -55.97 6.48 -1.78
N PRO A 253 -56.42 6.89 -0.56
CA PRO A 253 -55.53 7.30 0.53
C PRO A 253 -54.83 6.08 1.13
N MET A 254 -53.75 5.62 0.51
CA MET A 254 -53.15 4.32 0.82
C MET A 254 -51.64 4.45 1.01
N PRO A 255 -51.10 4.07 2.17
CA PRO A 255 -49.67 4.13 2.41
C PRO A 255 -48.97 2.96 1.72
N ARG A 256 -47.73 3.16 1.26
CA ARG A 256 -46.95 2.11 0.58
C ARG A 256 -46.63 0.92 1.49
N TYR A 257 -46.65 1.13 2.80
CA TYR A 257 -46.44 0.12 3.82
C TYR A 257 -47.74 -0.55 4.31
N GLY A 258 -48.91 -0.02 3.92
CA GLY A 258 -50.22 -0.44 4.42
C GLY A 258 -50.81 -1.69 3.77
N GLY A 259 -50.04 -2.39 2.93
CA GLY A 259 -50.46 -3.68 2.35
C GLY A 259 -51.70 -3.62 1.46
N GLY A 260 -52.04 -2.45 0.89
CA GLY A 260 -53.24 -2.29 0.07
C GLY A 260 -54.45 -1.67 0.79
N MET A 261 -54.31 -1.31 2.08
CA MET A 261 -55.40 -0.76 2.88
C MET A 261 -55.44 0.77 2.87
N LEU A 262 -56.64 1.34 2.87
CA LEU A 262 -56.83 2.78 3.03
C LEU A 262 -56.46 3.23 4.45
N HIS A 263 -55.99 4.47 4.59
CA HIS A 263 -55.48 5.02 5.84
C HIS A 263 -56.05 6.42 6.10
N GLU A 264 -56.83 6.55 7.17
CA GLU A 264 -57.51 7.80 7.57
C GLU A 264 -56.53 8.96 7.78
N GLY A 265 -55.33 8.68 8.31
CA GLY A 265 -54.30 9.70 8.52
C GLY A 265 -53.80 10.36 7.23
N LEU A 266 -53.83 9.66 6.09
CA LEU A 266 -53.48 10.24 4.79
C LEU A 266 -54.62 11.12 4.29
N ALA A 267 -55.86 10.65 4.46
CA ALA A 267 -57.05 11.43 4.10
C ALA A 267 -57.15 12.76 4.87
N LYS A 268 -56.67 12.82 6.11
CA LYS A 268 -56.59 14.05 6.92
C LYS A 268 -55.49 15.03 6.46
N LEU A 269 -54.51 14.57 5.68
CA LEU A 269 -53.42 15.40 5.15
C LEU A 269 -53.66 15.87 3.72
N ALA A 270 -54.66 15.32 3.05
CA ALA A 270 -54.97 15.69 1.68
C ALA A 270 -55.52 17.13 1.59
N PRO A 271 -55.11 17.89 0.57
CA PRO A 271 -55.74 19.16 0.23
C PRO A 271 -57.24 18.98 -0.04
N ALA A 272 -58.05 19.99 0.30
CA ALA A 272 -59.50 19.96 0.10
C ALA A 272 -59.96 19.80 -1.37
N LYS A 273 -59.05 19.96 -2.33
CA LYS A 273 -59.32 19.81 -3.77
C LYS A 273 -59.18 18.36 -4.26
N ILE A 274 -58.62 17.46 -3.45
CA ILE A 274 -58.41 16.05 -3.84
C ILE A 274 -59.60 15.23 -3.32
N ALA A 275 -60.34 14.62 -4.25
CA ALA A 275 -61.38 13.66 -3.94
C ALA A 275 -60.75 12.31 -3.58
N LEU A 276 -60.88 11.89 -2.32
CA LEU A 276 -60.36 10.61 -1.84
C LEU A 276 -61.50 9.64 -1.53
N LEU A 277 -61.31 8.36 -1.87
CA LEU A 277 -62.23 7.30 -1.45
C LEU A 277 -62.27 7.25 0.08
N HIS A 278 -63.47 7.10 0.65
CA HIS A 278 -63.63 7.06 2.10
C HIS A 278 -62.79 5.92 2.73
N PRO A 279 -61.97 6.16 3.77
CA PRO A 279 -61.03 5.17 4.31
C PRO A 279 -61.65 3.87 4.85
N GLU A 280 -62.92 3.92 5.24
CA GLU A 280 -63.67 2.73 5.72
C GLU A 280 -64.27 1.88 4.59
N SER A 281 -63.95 2.17 3.32
CA SER A 281 -64.45 1.40 2.19
C SER A 281 -63.97 -0.07 2.24
N PRO A 282 -64.83 -1.06 1.90
CA PRO A 282 -64.45 -2.48 1.94
C PRO A 282 -63.30 -2.83 1.00
N ALA A 283 -62.48 -3.79 1.42
CA ALA A 283 -61.27 -4.19 0.69
C ALA A 283 -61.56 -4.68 -0.74
N SER A 284 -62.69 -5.33 -1.00
CA SER A 284 -63.01 -5.78 -2.37
C SER A 284 -63.18 -4.62 -3.34
N ALA A 285 -63.79 -3.52 -2.87
CA ALA A 285 -64.03 -2.33 -3.67
C ALA A 285 -62.71 -1.60 -3.93
N VAL A 286 -61.84 -1.53 -2.91
CA VAL A 286 -60.49 -0.94 -3.01
C VAL A 286 -59.63 -1.73 -4.00
N LEU A 287 -59.65 -3.07 -3.92
CA LEU A 287 -58.90 -3.94 -4.85
C LEU A 287 -59.41 -3.79 -6.29
N ALA A 288 -60.72 -3.80 -6.48
CA ALA A 288 -61.34 -3.58 -7.80
C ALA A 288 -61.00 -2.19 -8.37
N MET A 289 -61.00 -1.14 -7.54
CA MET A 289 -60.57 0.19 -7.94
C MET A 289 -59.10 0.25 -8.34
N ARG A 290 -58.21 -0.46 -7.64
CA ARG A 290 -56.77 -0.46 -7.97
C ARG A 290 -56.47 -1.00 -9.36
N ASP A 291 -57.34 -1.84 -9.90
CA ASP A 291 -57.18 -2.43 -11.23
C ASP A 291 -57.78 -1.55 -12.36
N ILE A 292 -58.20 -0.32 -12.04
CA ILE A 292 -58.59 0.73 -13.00
C ILE A 292 -57.38 1.65 -13.21
N ASP A 293 -56.96 1.83 -14.47
CA ASP A 293 -55.70 2.52 -14.80
C ASP A 293 -55.70 4.01 -14.41
N GLU A 294 -56.88 4.66 -14.38
CA GLU A 294 -57.06 6.07 -14.05
C GLU A 294 -57.04 6.37 -12.53
N VAL A 295 -57.00 5.34 -11.66
CA VAL A 295 -57.03 5.52 -10.20
C VAL A 295 -55.63 5.84 -9.65
N GLU A 296 -55.46 7.07 -9.16
CA GLU A 296 -54.22 7.46 -8.49
C GLU A 296 -54.20 7.11 -7.00
N ILE A 297 -52.99 6.86 -6.48
CA ILE A 297 -52.76 6.57 -5.06
C ILE A 297 -52.22 7.83 -4.37
N PHE A 298 -52.89 8.25 -3.29
CA PHE A 298 -52.41 9.31 -2.42
C PHE A 298 -51.65 8.71 -1.23
N ASP A 299 -50.32 8.58 -1.39
CA ASP A 299 -49.43 7.95 -0.42
C ASP A 299 -48.80 8.94 0.60
N GLU A 300 -47.99 8.42 1.52
CA GLU A 300 -47.32 9.25 2.54
C GLU A 300 -46.31 10.25 2.00
N VAL A 301 -45.73 10.00 0.82
CA VAL A 301 -44.76 10.89 0.17
C VAL A 301 -45.49 12.04 -0.53
N ALA A 302 -46.61 11.76 -1.21
CA ALA A 302 -47.51 12.75 -1.76
C ALA A 302 -48.09 13.65 -0.66
N ALA A 303 -48.51 13.06 0.46
CA ALA A 303 -48.95 13.81 1.64
C ALA A 303 -47.83 14.70 2.22
N ALA A 304 -46.59 14.21 2.27
CA ALA A 304 -45.45 15.00 2.72
C ALA A 304 -45.09 16.15 1.78
N ARG A 305 -45.12 15.94 0.46
CA ARG A 305 -44.91 17.01 -0.52
C ARG A 305 -45.97 18.10 -0.38
N SER A 306 -47.24 17.69 -0.25
CA SER A 306 -48.34 18.63 -0.01
C SER A 306 -48.10 19.48 1.25
N VAL A 307 -47.69 18.88 2.37
CA VAL A 307 -47.51 19.59 3.64
C VAL A 307 -46.24 20.45 3.68
N PHE A 308 -45.10 19.94 3.20
CA PHE A 308 -43.80 20.61 3.35
C PHE A 308 -43.44 21.53 2.19
N VAL A 309 -44.10 21.38 1.03
CA VAL A 309 -43.80 22.13 -0.19
C VAL A 309 -44.99 22.97 -0.61
N ASP A 310 -46.13 22.35 -0.90
CA ASP A 310 -47.26 23.04 -1.57
C ASP A 310 -48.06 23.93 -0.61
N GLU A 311 -48.35 23.44 0.59
CA GLU A 311 -49.09 24.16 1.64
C GLU A 311 -48.16 24.85 2.66
N ALA A 312 -46.84 24.82 2.45
CA ALA A 312 -45.89 25.40 3.39
C ALA A 312 -45.89 26.93 3.33
N PRO A 313 -45.94 27.64 4.48
CA PRO A 313 -45.91 29.11 4.51
C PRO A 313 -44.66 29.69 3.84
N ALA A 314 -44.75 30.96 3.41
CA ALA A 314 -43.58 31.66 2.88
C ALA A 314 -42.46 31.76 3.94
N ALA A 315 -41.21 31.88 3.50
CA ALA A 315 -40.08 31.88 4.43
C ALA A 315 -40.16 33.07 5.40
N GLY A 316 -40.32 32.79 6.69
CA GLY A 316 -40.53 33.81 7.75
C GLY A 316 -41.99 34.01 8.17
N GLU A 317 -42.95 33.43 7.46
CA GLU A 317 -44.38 33.51 7.80
C GLU A 317 -44.83 32.34 8.69
N LYS A 318 -46.00 32.50 9.33
CA LYS A 318 -46.63 31.51 10.21
C LYS A 318 -48.03 31.18 9.70
N GLN A 319 -48.48 29.94 9.90
CA GLN A 319 -49.83 29.50 9.57
C GLN A 319 -50.37 28.57 10.65
N ASP A 320 -51.60 28.81 11.07
CA ASP A 320 -52.29 28.01 12.09
C ASP A 320 -52.58 26.59 11.59
N GLY A 321 -52.35 25.59 12.44
CA GLY A 321 -52.59 24.17 12.13
C GLY A 321 -51.53 23.51 11.22
N TRP A 322 -50.56 24.26 10.67
CA TRP A 322 -49.50 23.70 9.83
C TRP A 322 -48.56 22.79 10.62
N LEU A 323 -48.26 23.14 11.88
CA LEU A 323 -47.42 22.33 12.76
C LEU A 323 -48.00 20.92 12.99
N GLU A 324 -49.31 20.81 13.24
CA GLU A 324 -50.02 19.54 13.42
C GLU A 324 -49.98 18.69 12.15
N LYS A 325 -50.07 19.31 10.96
CA LYS A 325 -49.90 18.64 9.67
C LYS A 325 -48.46 18.13 9.50
N CYS A 326 -47.46 18.94 9.83
CA CYS A 326 -46.05 18.55 9.80
C CYS A 326 -45.78 17.35 10.71
N GLU A 327 -46.32 17.33 11.93
CA GLU A 327 -46.17 16.20 12.86
C GLU A 327 -46.73 14.90 12.31
N ARG A 328 -47.97 14.95 11.80
CA ARG A 328 -48.65 13.78 11.23
C ARG A 328 -47.93 13.27 9.98
N SER A 329 -47.50 14.16 9.11
CA SER A 329 -46.74 13.80 7.91
C SER A 329 -45.40 13.13 8.25
N LEU A 330 -44.63 13.70 9.20
CA LEU A 330 -43.38 13.08 9.66
C LEU A 330 -43.60 11.71 10.30
N HIS A 331 -44.71 11.52 11.02
CA HIS A 331 -45.05 10.22 11.60
C HIS A 331 -45.31 9.15 10.53
N LEU A 332 -46.06 9.48 9.47
CA LEU A 332 -46.34 8.56 8.38
C LEU A 332 -45.08 8.23 7.57
N LEU A 333 -44.22 9.22 7.33
CA LEU A 333 -42.91 8.99 6.70
C LEU A 333 -42.02 8.08 7.56
N GLU A 334 -42.05 8.23 8.89
CA GLU A 334 -41.29 7.35 9.79
C GLU A 334 -41.80 5.90 9.74
N LEU A 335 -43.11 5.67 9.66
CA LEU A 335 -43.67 4.33 9.46
C LEU A 335 -43.25 3.72 8.10
N SER A 336 -43.21 4.53 7.05
CA SER A 336 -42.69 4.11 5.73
C SER A 336 -41.19 3.79 5.75
N ARG A 337 -40.41 4.55 6.52
CA ARG A 337 -39.00 4.27 6.77
C ARG A 337 -38.79 2.95 7.51
N LEU A 338 -39.55 2.72 8.58
CA LEU A 338 -39.44 1.49 9.41
C LEU A 338 -39.83 0.22 8.64
N SER A 339 -40.70 0.35 7.65
CA SER A 339 -41.12 -0.74 6.76
C SER A 339 -40.25 -0.89 5.50
N GLY A 340 -39.22 -0.05 5.34
CA GLY A 340 -38.30 -0.10 4.19
C GLY A 340 -38.92 0.33 2.85
N LYS A 341 -40.02 1.09 2.88
CA LYS A 341 -40.75 1.55 1.68
C LYS A 341 -40.43 2.99 1.27
N LEU A 342 -39.78 3.75 2.16
CA LEU A 342 -39.35 5.11 1.90
C LEU A 342 -37.98 5.13 1.21
N GLU A 343 -37.91 5.73 0.02
CA GLU A 343 -36.64 5.85 -0.72
C GLU A 343 -35.82 7.06 -0.24
N ALA A 344 -34.49 6.91 -0.23
CA ALA A 344 -33.59 8.00 0.20
C ALA A 344 -33.71 9.26 -0.67
N LYS A 345 -34.00 9.10 -1.97
CA LYS A 345 -34.17 10.20 -2.93
C LYS A 345 -35.37 11.07 -2.58
N GLU A 346 -36.47 10.46 -2.16
CA GLU A 346 -37.72 11.16 -1.81
C GLU A 346 -37.52 12.07 -0.58
N THR A 347 -36.85 11.57 0.45
CA THR A 347 -36.44 12.40 1.60
C THR A 347 -35.44 13.49 1.24
N SER A 348 -34.57 13.24 0.25
CA SER A 348 -33.60 14.24 -0.20
C SER A 348 -34.28 15.37 -0.98
N GLU A 349 -35.26 15.04 -1.82
CA GLU A 349 -36.09 16.02 -2.54
C GLU A 349 -36.89 16.87 -1.55
N LEU A 350 -37.56 16.24 -0.57
CA LEU A 350 -38.28 16.95 0.50
C LEU A 350 -37.35 17.88 1.30
N LYS A 351 -36.11 17.48 1.55
CA LYS A 351 -35.12 18.32 2.24
C LYS A 351 -34.63 19.49 1.37
N ALA A 352 -34.62 19.33 0.05
CA ALA A 352 -34.16 20.35 -0.88
C ALA A 352 -35.21 21.43 -1.13
N SER A 353 -36.48 21.04 -1.31
CA SER A 353 -37.58 21.96 -1.64
C SER A 353 -38.46 22.33 -0.45
N GLY A 354 -38.50 21.50 0.59
CA GLY A 354 -39.43 21.63 1.70
C GLY A 354 -39.01 22.64 2.77
N ARG A 355 -40.01 23.08 3.53
CA ARG A 355 -39.85 23.98 4.68
C ARG A 355 -40.34 23.31 5.96
N LEU A 356 -39.72 23.71 7.07
CA LEU A 356 -40.07 23.26 8.42
C LEU A 356 -40.27 24.46 9.35
N PRO A 357 -41.12 24.32 10.39
CA PRO A 357 -41.33 25.36 11.38
C PRO A 357 -40.13 25.48 12.33
N THR A 358 -39.68 26.72 12.55
CA THR A 358 -38.68 27.07 13.58
C THR A 358 -39.30 27.19 14.97
N ALA A 359 -38.47 27.37 15.99
CA ALA A 359 -38.89 27.50 17.39
C ALA A 359 -39.88 28.66 17.65
N ASP A 360 -39.90 29.68 16.81
CA ASP A 360 -40.87 30.78 16.85
C ASP A 360 -42.13 30.53 15.98
N GLY A 361 -42.21 29.38 15.31
CA GLY A 361 -43.33 28.98 14.44
C GLY A 361 -43.23 29.48 13.00
N SER A 362 -42.17 30.19 12.62
CA SER A 362 -42.00 30.65 11.23
C SER A 362 -41.48 29.54 10.30
N ALA A 363 -41.83 29.60 9.01
CA ALA A 363 -41.35 28.62 8.04
C ALA A 363 -39.92 28.96 7.57
N LYS A 364 -39.04 27.96 7.56
CA LYS A 364 -37.69 28.07 6.98
C LYS A 364 -37.34 26.83 6.14
N PRO A 365 -36.45 26.96 5.12
CA PRO A 365 -36.06 25.80 4.32
C PRO A 365 -35.41 24.72 5.18
N TRP A 366 -35.80 23.47 4.96
CA TRP A 366 -35.35 22.30 5.73
C TRP A 366 -33.81 22.20 5.76
N SER A 367 -33.15 22.50 4.65
CA SER A 367 -31.68 22.48 4.51
C SER A 367 -30.92 23.40 5.47
N PHE A 368 -31.54 24.48 5.96
CA PHE A 368 -30.91 25.44 6.88
C PHE A 368 -31.26 25.23 8.35
N MET A 369 -32.01 24.17 8.66
CA MET A 369 -32.49 23.89 10.01
C MET A 369 -31.42 23.20 10.84
N GLU A 370 -31.38 23.52 12.13
CA GLU A 370 -30.57 22.82 13.12
C GLU A 370 -31.44 22.37 14.29
N ARG A 371 -31.02 21.31 14.98
CA ARG A 371 -31.79 20.69 16.07
C ARG A 371 -31.09 20.88 17.41
N ALA A 372 -31.72 21.59 18.35
CA ALA A 372 -31.24 21.70 19.72
C ALA A 372 -32.20 21.03 20.71
N ALA A 373 -31.65 20.43 21.77
CA ALA A 373 -32.45 19.90 22.87
C ALA A 373 -32.91 21.01 23.83
N VAL A 374 -32.09 22.05 23.99
CA VAL A 374 -32.34 23.25 24.80
C VAL A 374 -31.95 24.46 23.95
N PRO A 375 -32.76 25.54 23.92
CA PRO A 375 -32.40 26.75 23.20
C PRO A 375 -31.10 27.35 23.79
N PRO A 376 -30.14 27.78 22.96
CA PRO A 376 -28.92 28.39 23.45
C PRO A 376 -29.19 29.75 24.09
N PRO A 377 -28.33 30.18 25.03
CA PRO A 377 -28.37 31.55 25.55
C PRO A 377 -28.18 32.56 24.42
N LYS A 378 -28.89 33.70 24.48
CA LYS A 378 -28.73 34.79 23.51
C LYS A 378 -27.29 35.32 23.55
N ILE A 379 -26.64 35.41 22.38
CA ILE A 379 -25.26 35.90 22.23
C ILE A 379 -25.35 37.33 21.67
N PRO A 380 -24.94 38.36 22.43
CA PRO A 380 -24.97 39.75 21.95
C PRO A 380 -24.11 39.95 20.70
N GLY A 381 -24.65 40.62 19.68
CA GLY A 381 -23.93 40.95 18.44
C GLY A 381 -23.79 39.80 17.44
N VAL A 382 -24.51 38.68 17.63
CA VAL A 382 -24.47 37.48 16.80
C VAL A 382 -25.90 37.04 16.42
N GLU A 383 -26.15 36.61 15.18
CA GLU A 383 -27.48 36.19 14.68
C GLU A 383 -27.97 34.91 15.38
N ASN A 384 -29.26 34.79 15.73
CA ASN A 384 -29.73 33.57 16.42
C ASN A 384 -29.68 32.33 15.51
N PRO A 385 -29.31 31.15 16.04
CA PRO A 385 -29.30 29.92 15.26
C PRO A 385 -30.73 29.50 14.87
N ARG A 386 -30.85 28.87 13.69
CA ARG A 386 -32.13 28.53 13.05
C ARG A 386 -32.63 27.18 13.55
N LEU A 387 -33.25 27.19 14.72
CA LEU A 387 -33.62 25.97 15.43
C LEU A 387 -35.01 25.45 15.05
N LEU A 388 -35.11 24.14 14.83
CA LEU A 388 -36.35 23.39 14.61
C LEU A 388 -37.31 23.50 15.81
N HIS A 389 -38.61 23.59 15.52
CA HIS A 389 -39.65 23.64 16.55
C HIS A 389 -39.54 22.45 17.53
N PRO A 390 -39.62 22.67 18.87
CA PRO A 390 -39.37 21.63 19.87
C PRO A 390 -40.23 20.37 19.73
N ARG A 391 -41.48 20.51 19.27
CA ARG A 391 -42.38 19.36 19.03
C ARG A 391 -41.88 18.46 17.89
N LEU A 392 -41.29 19.04 16.83
CA LEU A 392 -40.73 18.30 15.70
C LEU A 392 -39.32 17.75 15.99
N ALA A 393 -38.56 18.39 16.88
CA ALA A 393 -37.20 17.99 17.23
C ALA A 393 -37.09 16.59 17.85
N LYS A 394 -38.22 16.00 18.28
CA LYS A 394 -38.30 14.63 18.81
C LYS A 394 -38.57 13.58 17.72
N SER A 395 -38.90 13.98 16.50
CA SER A 395 -39.22 13.07 15.41
C SER A 395 -38.02 12.21 15.00
N ALA A 396 -38.20 10.88 14.95
CA ALA A 396 -37.12 9.92 14.69
C ALA A 396 -36.52 10.09 13.28
N ILE A 397 -37.37 10.34 12.27
CA ILE A 397 -36.92 10.56 10.88
C ILE A 397 -36.00 11.79 10.73
N LEU A 398 -36.22 12.82 11.55
CA LEU A 398 -35.38 14.04 11.59
C LEU A 398 -34.16 13.90 12.50
N ARG A 399 -34.17 12.92 13.41
CA ARG A 399 -33.10 12.68 14.39
C ARG A 399 -32.03 11.73 13.84
N ASP A 400 -32.47 10.58 13.31
CA ASP A 400 -31.62 9.45 12.94
C ASP A 400 -31.98 8.85 11.56
N GLY A 401 -32.94 9.42 10.82
CA GLY A 401 -33.44 8.90 9.54
C GLY A 401 -32.87 9.59 8.29
N ALA A 402 -33.39 9.27 7.11
CA ALA A 402 -32.94 9.87 5.84
C ALA A 402 -33.20 11.40 5.74
N GLY A 403 -34.12 11.92 6.56
CA GLY A 403 -34.41 13.35 6.72
C GLY A 403 -33.57 14.05 7.81
N THR A 404 -32.47 13.44 8.27
CA THR A 404 -31.72 13.91 9.45
C THR A 404 -31.31 15.38 9.35
N ILE A 405 -31.57 16.09 10.47
CA ILE A 405 -31.19 17.46 10.72
C ILE A 405 -30.02 17.48 11.70
N LEU A 406 -29.00 18.28 11.39
CA LEU A 406 -27.80 18.39 12.20
C LEU A 406 -28.12 18.88 13.62
N ARG A 407 -27.49 18.26 14.61
CA ARG A 407 -27.60 18.70 16.00
C ARG A 407 -26.82 20.00 16.18
N PHE A 408 -27.49 21.03 16.68
CA PHE A 408 -26.88 22.29 17.09
C PHE A 408 -25.90 22.05 18.25
N LYS A 409 -24.68 22.56 18.08
CA LYS A 409 -23.64 22.56 19.12
C LYS A 409 -23.13 23.98 19.27
N ILE A 410 -23.31 24.56 20.47
CA ILE A 410 -22.84 25.91 20.77
C ILE A 410 -21.33 26.07 20.54
N ASP A 411 -20.58 25.01 20.81
CA ASP A 411 -19.14 24.92 20.59
C ASP A 411 -18.73 25.10 19.12
N ASP A 412 -19.43 24.43 18.19
CA ASP A 412 -19.19 24.51 16.74
C ASP A 412 -19.68 25.85 16.19
N TYR A 413 -20.79 26.36 16.73
CA TYR A 413 -21.36 27.64 16.35
C TYR A 413 -20.41 28.79 16.69
N LEU A 414 -19.91 28.84 17.94
CA LEU A 414 -18.92 29.83 18.38
C LEU A 414 -17.60 29.71 17.61
N ALA A 415 -17.17 28.49 17.28
CA ALA A 415 -15.96 28.24 16.54
C ALA A 415 -15.98 28.75 15.09
N ARG A 416 -17.16 29.00 14.52
CA ARG A 416 -17.33 29.50 13.14
C ARG A 416 -17.48 31.02 13.06
N LEU A 417 -17.57 31.72 14.20
CA LEU A 417 -17.69 33.17 14.23
C LEU A 417 -16.35 33.84 13.91
N ASP A 418 -16.40 34.88 13.08
CA ASP A 418 -15.24 35.71 12.72
C ASP A 418 -15.25 37.02 13.53
N PHE A 419 -14.57 37.00 14.68
CA PHE A 419 -14.44 38.19 15.53
C PHE A 419 -13.48 39.24 14.99
N ASN A 420 -12.72 38.97 13.91
CA ASN A 420 -11.88 39.98 13.27
C ASN A 420 -12.74 41.05 12.58
N ARG A 421 -13.95 40.69 12.12
CA ARG A 421 -14.91 41.62 11.50
C ARG A 421 -15.81 42.34 12.51
N ALA A 422 -15.84 41.88 13.76
CA ALA A 422 -16.66 42.49 14.81
C ALA A 422 -16.05 43.81 15.28
N GLY A 423 -16.87 44.86 15.43
CA GLY A 423 -16.42 46.15 15.98
C GLY A 423 -16.03 46.07 17.46
N ALA A 424 -15.31 47.09 17.95
CA ALA A 424 -14.78 47.14 19.32
C ALA A 424 -15.85 46.96 20.42
N ILE A 425 -17.05 47.52 20.22
CA ILE A 425 -18.19 47.39 21.14
C ILE A 425 -18.69 45.94 21.21
N ALA A 426 -18.78 45.26 20.06
CA ALA A 426 -19.24 43.88 19.98
C ALA A 426 -18.23 42.92 20.64
N ARG A 427 -16.92 43.13 20.42
CA ARG A 427 -15.84 42.35 21.07
C ARG A 427 -15.85 42.51 22.60
N THR A 428 -16.06 43.74 23.08
CA THR A 428 -16.15 44.04 24.52
C THR A 428 -17.38 43.38 25.15
N THR A 429 -18.53 43.48 24.48
CA THR A 429 -19.79 42.85 24.95
C THR A 429 -19.69 41.33 24.96
N PHE A 430 -19.03 40.75 23.95
CA PHE A 430 -18.74 39.31 23.90
C PHE A 430 -17.80 38.87 25.02
N PHE A 431 -16.74 39.62 25.33
CA PHE A 431 -15.85 39.32 26.47
C PHE A 431 -16.62 39.32 27.81
N GLN A 432 -17.52 40.28 28.02
CA GLN A 432 -18.39 40.31 29.21
C GLN A 432 -19.35 39.12 29.27
N TRP A 433 -19.94 38.75 28.13
CA TRP A 433 -20.78 37.55 28.03
C TRP A 433 -19.98 36.27 28.32
N LEU A 434 -18.76 36.15 27.78
CA LEU A 434 -17.87 35.02 27.98
C LEU A 434 -17.51 34.86 29.46
N ARG A 435 -17.24 35.97 30.17
CA ARG A 435 -16.96 35.95 31.61
C ARG A 435 -18.08 35.31 32.43
N ARG A 436 -19.35 35.45 32.00
CA ARG A 436 -20.53 34.86 32.66
C ARG A 436 -20.84 33.42 32.22
N ASN A 437 -20.47 33.03 31.00
CA ASN A 437 -20.89 31.76 30.38
C ASN A 437 -19.75 30.76 30.09
N HIS A 438 -18.51 31.10 30.44
CA HIS A 438 -17.32 30.26 30.16
C HIS A 438 -17.43 28.84 30.71
N SER A 439 -18.13 28.62 31.84
CA SER A 439 -18.28 27.31 32.46
C SER A 439 -19.15 26.33 31.67
N SER A 440 -20.01 26.83 30.78
CA SER A 440 -20.87 26.01 29.91
C SER A 440 -20.23 25.63 28.57
N LEU A 441 -19.01 26.10 28.29
CA LEU A 441 -18.31 25.87 27.02
C LEU A 441 -17.27 24.74 27.16
N SER A 442 -17.07 23.99 26.08
CA SER A 442 -16.06 22.94 26.06
C SER A 442 -14.63 23.52 26.12
N PRO A 443 -13.65 22.75 26.62
CA PRO A 443 -12.24 23.14 26.57
C PRO A 443 -11.76 23.45 25.14
N ARG A 444 -12.27 22.76 24.13
CA ARG A 444 -11.90 22.97 22.73
C ARG A 444 -12.34 24.35 22.22
N SER A 445 -13.59 24.74 22.49
CA SER A 445 -14.12 26.03 22.06
C SER A 445 -13.53 27.18 22.85
N LEU A 446 -13.28 26.98 24.15
CA LEU A 446 -12.52 27.94 24.96
C LEU A 446 -11.11 28.16 24.41
N GLY A 447 -10.42 27.10 23.97
CA GLY A 447 -9.13 27.20 23.28
C GLY A 447 -9.21 28.03 22.01
N LYS A 448 -10.23 27.82 21.18
CA LYS A 448 -10.42 28.63 19.96
C LYS A 448 -10.76 30.09 20.25
N ILE A 449 -11.52 30.36 21.32
CA ILE A 449 -11.82 31.73 21.77
C ILE A 449 -10.56 32.45 22.28
N ALA A 450 -9.54 31.71 22.77
CA ALA A 450 -8.26 32.29 23.14
C ALA A 450 -7.56 32.97 21.94
N GLU A 451 -7.79 32.49 20.72
CA GLU A 451 -7.22 33.04 19.47
C GLU A 451 -7.96 34.30 18.99
N TYR A 452 -9.18 34.54 19.45
CA TYR A 452 -9.98 35.68 18.99
C TYR A 452 -9.49 37.01 19.58
N PRO A 453 -9.58 38.13 18.84
CA PRO A 453 -9.16 39.45 19.30
C PRO A 453 -10.17 40.09 20.28
N VAL A 454 -10.56 39.35 21.31
CA VAL A 454 -11.60 39.74 22.30
C VAL A 454 -11.01 39.99 23.69
N TRP A 455 -9.71 39.73 23.90
CA TRP A 455 -9.04 39.89 25.19
C TRP A 455 -8.39 41.28 25.28
N PRO A 456 -8.85 42.17 26.18
CA PRO A 456 -8.37 43.55 26.23
C PRO A 456 -6.96 43.69 26.82
N ASP A 457 -6.12 44.51 26.18
CA ASP A 457 -4.87 45.04 26.75
C ASP A 457 -5.13 46.21 27.73
N GLU A 458 -4.09 46.75 28.38
CA GLU A 458 -4.21 47.90 29.30
C GLU A 458 -4.86 49.14 28.66
N GLN A 459 -4.85 49.26 27.34
CA GLN A 459 -5.47 50.37 26.58
C GLN A 459 -6.90 50.04 26.12
N GLY A 460 -7.42 48.85 26.46
CA GLY A 460 -8.75 48.38 26.09
C GLY A 460 -8.86 47.80 24.67
N VAL A 461 -7.74 47.61 23.97
CA VAL A 461 -7.71 47.04 22.62
C VAL A 461 -7.80 45.52 22.70
N GLY A 462 -8.79 44.95 22.01
CA GLY A 462 -8.98 43.50 21.95
C GLY A 462 -7.89 42.82 21.11
N ARG A 463 -7.13 41.91 21.74
CA ARG A 463 -6.07 41.10 21.15
C ARG A 463 -6.31 39.61 21.44
N PRO A 464 -5.63 38.69 20.72
CA PRO A 464 -5.56 37.28 21.09
C PRO A 464 -4.88 37.08 22.44
N LEU A 465 -5.27 36.05 23.20
CA LEU A 465 -4.71 35.78 24.53
C LEU A 465 -3.23 35.43 24.48
N GLU A 466 -2.75 34.84 23.38
CA GLU A 466 -1.33 34.48 23.16
C GLU A 466 -0.39 35.70 23.09
N SER A 467 -0.93 36.86 22.70
CA SER A 467 -0.18 38.12 22.58
C SER A 467 0.30 38.67 23.93
N PHE A 468 -0.20 38.09 25.03
CA PHE A 468 0.15 38.48 26.38
C PHE A 468 1.06 37.44 27.05
N CYS A 469 2.03 37.93 27.82
CA CYS A 469 2.83 37.13 28.73
C CYS A 469 2.85 37.79 30.11
N TRP A 470 2.59 37.02 31.16
CA TRP A 470 2.57 37.49 32.55
C TRP A 470 3.45 36.61 33.45
N PRO A 471 4.78 36.80 33.43
CA PRO A 471 5.70 36.05 34.27
C PRO A 471 5.45 36.22 35.77
N LYS A 472 5.87 35.25 36.59
CA LYS A 472 5.74 35.39 38.05
C LYS A 472 6.69 36.46 38.58
N GLN A 473 7.90 36.52 38.05
CA GLN A 473 8.96 37.42 38.48
C GLN A 473 8.72 38.85 38.00
N GLN A 474 8.84 39.81 38.93
CA GLN A 474 8.60 41.21 38.65
C GLN A 474 9.61 41.80 37.67
N TYR A 475 10.91 41.51 37.85
CA TYR A 475 11.97 42.02 36.97
C TYR A 475 11.75 41.61 35.49
N LEU A 476 11.17 40.43 35.27
CA LEU A 476 10.89 39.90 33.93
C LEU A 476 9.65 40.56 33.31
N ARG A 477 8.65 40.95 34.11
CA ARG A 477 7.52 41.76 33.64
C ARG A 477 8.00 43.14 33.19
N GLU A 478 8.84 43.78 34.00
CA GLU A 478 9.41 45.11 33.71
C GLU A 478 10.31 45.08 32.46
N ALA A 479 11.10 44.00 32.29
CA ALA A 479 11.89 43.79 31.08
C ALA A 479 11.01 43.59 29.84
N LEU A 480 9.93 42.81 29.94
CA LEU A 480 9.06 42.50 28.80
C LEU A 480 8.07 43.62 28.47
N SER A 481 7.71 44.50 29.41
CA SER A 481 6.79 45.62 29.14
C SER A 481 7.33 46.62 28.13
N THR A 482 8.64 46.63 27.89
CA THR A 482 9.24 47.42 26.81
C THR A 482 9.12 46.76 25.44
N ALA A 483 8.75 45.48 25.38
CA ALA A 483 8.71 44.66 24.15
C ALA A 483 7.33 44.09 23.82
N LEU A 484 6.38 44.06 24.77
CA LEU A 484 5.06 43.43 24.62
C LEU A 484 3.92 44.30 25.20
N PRO A 485 2.70 44.22 24.64
CA PRO A 485 1.51 44.81 25.25
C PRO A 485 1.15 44.07 26.54
N MET A 486 0.78 44.81 27.59
CA MET A 486 0.38 44.23 28.87
C MET A 486 -1.12 43.92 28.90
N PRO A 487 -1.54 42.76 29.45
CA PRO A 487 -2.95 42.42 29.56
C PRO A 487 -3.67 43.32 30.58
N ALA A 488 -4.93 43.68 30.32
CA ALA A 488 -5.74 44.39 31.30
C ALA A 488 -5.96 43.55 32.57
N GLN A 489 -6.16 44.20 33.71
CA GLN A 489 -6.41 43.53 35.00
C GLN A 489 -7.61 42.56 34.96
N GLN A 490 -8.64 42.86 34.14
CA GLN A 490 -9.81 42.00 33.93
C GLN A 490 -9.50 40.72 33.13
N VAL A 491 -8.43 40.70 32.34
CA VAL A 491 -7.91 39.48 31.69
C VAL A 491 -7.15 38.65 32.70
N VAL A 492 -6.25 39.26 33.47
CA VAL A 492 -5.45 38.56 34.50
C VAL A 492 -6.35 37.89 35.56
N SER A 493 -7.47 38.54 35.91
CA SER A 493 -8.46 38.05 36.89
C SER A 493 -9.62 37.25 36.26
N PHE A 494 -9.52 36.85 34.99
CA PHE A 494 -10.60 36.13 34.31
C PHE A 494 -10.89 34.77 34.97
N PRO A 495 -12.12 34.47 35.43
CA PRO A 495 -12.42 33.27 36.24
C PRO A 495 -12.13 31.93 35.55
N GLY A 496 -12.21 31.88 34.23
CA GLY A 496 -11.93 30.67 33.45
C GLY A 496 -10.44 30.39 33.18
N LEU A 497 -9.53 31.31 33.55
CA LEU A 497 -8.09 31.09 33.40
C LEU A 497 -7.60 30.07 34.42
N ARG A 498 -7.00 28.98 33.94
CA ARG A 498 -6.40 27.96 34.82
C ARG A 498 -4.89 27.94 34.67
N ARG A 499 -4.20 27.55 35.75
CA ARG A 499 -2.73 27.47 35.80
C ARG A 499 -2.15 26.21 35.12
N ALA A 500 -2.98 25.20 34.88
CA ALA A 500 -2.55 23.93 34.30
C ALA A 500 -2.09 24.11 32.84
N SER A 501 -1.08 23.36 32.41
CA SER A 501 -0.49 23.48 31.07
C SER A 501 -1.44 23.07 29.94
N ASN A 502 -2.39 22.18 30.23
CA ASN A 502 -3.44 21.68 29.33
C ASN A 502 -4.76 22.45 29.45
N ALA A 503 -4.77 23.59 30.16
CA ALA A 503 -5.97 24.40 30.29
C ALA A 503 -6.34 25.08 28.97
N ALA A 504 -7.64 25.06 28.64
CA ALA A 504 -8.18 25.70 27.44
C ALA A 504 -7.95 27.23 27.39
N LEU A 505 -8.03 27.89 28.55
CA LEU A 505 -7.70 29.30 28.69
C LEU A 505 -6.52 29.41 29.65
N ARG A 506 -5.39 29.88 29.12
CA ARG A 506 -4.16 30.07 29.88
C ARG A 506 -3.47 31.36 29.45
N LEU A 507 -3.13 32.18 30.43
CA LEU A 507 -2.20 33.28 30.25
C LEU A 507 -0.78 32.72 30.38
N ARG A 508 0.06 32.94 29.37
CA ARG A 508 1.43 32.41 29.40
C ARG A 508 2.20 33.07 30.54
N SER A 509 2.91 32.26 31.31
CA SER A 509 3.76 32.69 32.43
C SER A 509 5.25 32.66 32.07
N THR A 510 5.57 32.19 30.88
CA THR A 510 6.94 32.00 30.40
C THR A 510 7.05 32.73 29.07
N PRO A 511 7.96 33.69 28.95
CA PRO A 511 8.17 34.39 27.70
C PRO A 511 8.73 33.44 26.63
N GLY A 512 8.32 33.70 25.40
CA GLY A 512 8.86 33.07 24.22
C GLY A 512 10.26 33.58 23.91
N PHE A 513 10.94 32.82 23.05
CA PHE A 513 12.27 33.17 22.55
C PHE A 513 12.29 34.55 21.89
N GLU A 514 11.33 34.82 20.99
CA GLU A 514 11.27 36.06 20.21
C GLU A 514 11.04 37.28 21.10
N GLU A 515 10.28 37.10 22.20
CA GLU A 515 9.99 38.15 23.17
C GLU A 515 11.25 38.55 23.94
N LEU A 516 12.03 37.56 24.38
CA LEU A 516 13.32 37.76 25.04
C LEU A 516 14.38 38.32 24.08
N ALA A 517 14.38 37.88 22.82
CA ALA A 517 15.27 38.40 21.78
C ALA A 517 14.96 39.87 21.46
N SER A 518 13.67 40.22 21.39
CA SER A 518 13.22 41.60 21.17
C SER A 518 13.70 42.52 22.31
N TRP A 519 13.51 42.10 23.56
CA TRP A 519 14.06 42.82 24.72
C TRP A 519 15.58 42.97 24.66
N HIS A 520 16.33 41.87 24.41
CA HIS A 520 17.79 41.90 24.34
C HIS A 520 18.28 42.82 23.22
N LYS A 521 17.62 42.81 22.06
CA LYS A 521 17.92 43.73 20.95
C LYS A 521 17.77 45.18 21.40
N THR A 522 16.66 45.53 22.06
CA THR A 522 16.47 46.88 22.64
C THR A 522 17.56 47.22 23.65
N ALA A 523 18.01 46.27 24.47
CA ALA A 523 19.12 46.47 25.40
C ALA A 523 20.46 46.71 24.67
N MET A 524 20.76 45.98 23.60
CA MET A 524 21.97 46.18 22.80
C MET A 524 21.95 47.47 21.98
N ASP A 525 20.77 47.89 21.52
CA ASP A 525 20.61 49.21 20.89
C ASP A 525 20.91 50.34 21.88
N ARG A 526 20.57 50.16 23.17
CA ARG A 526 20.98 51.07 24.26
C ARG A 526 22.47 51.01 24.57
N VAL A 527 23.15 49.89 24.34
CA VAL A 527 24.63 49.80 24.47
C VAL A 527 25.33 50.55 23.32
N ARG A 528 24.72 50.60 22.13
CA ARG A 528 25.27 51.27 20.95
C ARG A 528 24.98 52.77 20.87
N ALA A 529 23.97 53.24 21.59
CA ALA A 529 23.55 54.65 21.62
C ALA A 529 24.54 55.63 22.31
N PRO A 530 25.27 55.27 23.39
CA PRO A 530 26.17 56.17 24.11
C PRO A 530 27.43 56.52 23.30
N THR A 531 27.89 57.76 23.40
CA THR A 531 29.11 58.26 22.72
C THR A 531 30.41 58.01 23.48
N ASN A 532 30.34 57.56 24.74
CA ASN A 532 31.52 57.28 25.59
C ASN A 532 31.49 55.83 26.10
N ALA A 533 32.64 55.15 26.04
CA ALA A 533 32.86 53.78 26.48
C ALA A 533 32.41 53.51 27.93
N LYS A 534 32.51 54.49 28.84
CA LYS A 534 32.07 54.33 30.24
C LYS A 534 30.54 54.18 30.38
N ALA A 535 29.77 54.88 29.55
CA ALA A 535 28.31 54.80 29.55
C ALA A 535 27.83 53.50 28.87
N ALA A 536 28.46 53.10 27.77
CA ALA A 536 28.19 51.81 27.12
C ALA A 536 28.53 50.62 28.05
N ALA A 537 29.64 50.69 28.82
CA ALA A 537 29.98 49.69 29.82
C ALA A 537 28.93 49.58 30.95
N ALA A 538 28.27 50.70 31.34
CA ALA A 538 27.21 50.69 32.34
C ALA A 538 25.91 50.04 31.83
N GLU A 539 25.56 50.26 30.55
CA GLU A 539 24.44 49.57 29.90
C GLU A 539 24.71 48.07 29.72
N ILE A 540 25.94 47.69 29.37
CA ILE A 540 26.39 46.28 29.34
C ILE A 540 26.24 45.67 30.73
N ASP A 541 26.73 46.34 31.79
CA ASP A 541 26.61 45.86 33.16
C ASP A 541 25.15 45.68 33.61
N HIS A 542 24.26 46.59 33.22
CA HIS A 542 22.82 46.48 33.49
C HIS A 542 22.19 45.30 32.75
N ALA A 543 22.49 45.15 31.46
CA ALA A 543 22.00 44.04 30.65
C ALA A 543 22.51 42.69 31.17
N GLU A 544 23.80 42.59 31.49
CA GLU A 544 24.43 41.39 32.06
C GLU A 544 23.82 41.01 33.42
N LYS A 545 23.48 41.97 34.28
CA LYS A 545 22.77 41.71 35.54
C LYS A 545 21.40 41.06 35.32
N ILE A 546 20.65 41.52 34.32
CA ILE A 546 19.34 40.93 33.99
C ILE A 546 19.52 39.55 33.35
N LEU A 547 20.51 39.39 32.47
CA LEU A 547 20.83 38.10 31.84
C LEU A 547 21.33 37.06 32.85
N ASP A 548 22.07 37.47 33.88
CA ASP A 548 22.51 36.58 34.95
C ASP A 548 21.34 36.13 35.83
N ARG A 549 20.41 37.03 36.16
CA ARG A 549 19.16 36.66 36.85
C ARG A 549 18.30 35.72 36.02
N MET A 550 18.17 35.98 34.71
CA MET A 550 17.49 35.06 33.79
C MET A 550 18.14 33.67 33.78
N ARG A 551 19.49 33.61 33.78
CA ARG A 551 20.24 32.36 33.87
C ARG A 551 19.97 31.61 35.19
N GLU A 552 19.97 32.33 36.32
CA GLU A 552 19.67 31.76 37.64
C GLU A 552 18.25 31.18 37.72
N ASP A 553 17.29 31.84 37.07
CA ASP A 553 15.91 31.38 36.94
C ASP A 553 15.72 30.26 35.88
N GLY A 554 16.81 29.73 35.30
CA GLY A 554 16.81 28.63 34.34
C GLY A 554 16.50 29.02 32.90
N ILE A 555 16.46 30.32 32.58
CA ILE A 555 16.27 30.83 31.21
C ILE A 555 17.65 30.95 30.55
N GLY A 556 17.95 30.07 29.59
CA GLY A 556 19.26 30.03 28.91
C GLY A 556 19.53 31.26 28.03
N PRO A 557 20.44 32.19 28.42
CA PRO A 557 20.67 33.43 27.67
C PRO A 557 21.26 33.18 26.27
N LYS A 558 22.03 32.10 26.11
CA LYS A 558 22.61 31.66 24.82
C LYS A 558 21.61 31.65 23.68
N ASN A 559 20.36 31.32 23.99
CA ASN A 559 19.34 31.12 22.99
C ASN A 559 19.00 32.45 22.31
N PHE A 560 18.76 33.52 23.06
CA PHE A 560 18.21 34.76 22.50
C PHE A 560 19.19 35.95 22.51
N ALA A 561 20.26 35.89 23.29
CA ALA A 561 21.23 36.98 23.46
C ALA A 561 22.39 36.93 22.43
N HIS A 562 22.09 36.60 21.17
CA HIS A 562 23.11 36.49 20.12
C HIS A 562 23.75 37.86 19.82
N GLY A 563 25.07 37.88 19.64
CA GLY A 563 25.80 39.13 19.33
C GLY A 563 25.90 40.09 20.52
N HIS A 564 25.78 39.59 21.76
CA HIS A 564 25.99 40.39 22.95
C HIS A 564 27.38 41.03 22.96
N LEU A 565 27.43 42.31 23.34
CA LEU A 565 28.67 43.08 23.51
C LEU A 565 29.09 43.03 24.97
N SER A 566 30.38 42.82 25.20
CA SER A 566 30.99 42.76 26.53
C SER A 566 32.28 43.57 26.58
N VAL A 567 32.78 43.85 27.78
CA VAL A 567 34.03 44.60 28.01
C VAL A 567 35.19 43.62 28.23
N SER A 568 36.26 43.74 27.45
CA SER A 568 37.51 42.96 27.60
C SER A 568 38.31 43.39 28.84
N LEU A 569 39.35 42.63 29.20
CA LEU A 569 40.24 42.96 30.32
C LEU A 569 41.05 44.25 30.07
N SER A 570 41.26 44.63 28.80
CA SER A 570 41.86 45.93 28.42
C SER A 570 40.86 47.10 28.43
N GLY A 571 39.57 46.85 28.67
CA GLY A 571 38.51 47.87 28.70
C GLY A 571 37.84 48.13 27.35
N GLU A 572 38.09 47.31 26.33
CA GLU A 572 37.50 47.45 25.00
C GLU A 572 36.13 46.76 24.91
N ILE A 573 35.18 47.39 24.24
CA ILE A 573 33.87 46.78 23.97
C ILE A 573 33.97 45.93 22.72
N ARG A 574 33.83 44.62 22.87
CA ARG A 574 33.91 43.66 21.76
C ARG A 574 32.74 42.68 21.84
N PRO A 575 32.35 42.05 20.71
CA PRO A 575 31.42 40.93 20.74
C PRO A 575 31.96 39.84 21.67
N ILE A 576 31.11 39.32 22.54
CA ILE A 576 31.52 38.34 23.55
C ILE A 576 32.11 37.06 22.93
N VAL A 577 31.70 36.74 21.70
CA VAL A 577 32.20 35.62 20.89
C VAL A 577 33.63 35.80 20.36
N GLN A 578 34.20 37.01 20.42
CA GLN A 578 35.60 37.26 20.10
C GLN A 578 36.50 37.21 21.33
N LEU A 579 35.91 37.12 22.52
CA LEU A 579 36.61 37.18 23.79
C LEU A 579 36.67 35.79 24.44
N HIS A 580 37.64 35.61 25.34
CA HIS A 580 37.95 34.33 25.96
C HIS A 580 37.72 34.42 27.47
N ALA A 581 36.99 33.44 28.00
CA ALA A 581 36.80 33.33 29.43
C ALA A 581 38.07 32.80 30.11
N ASP A 582 38.28 33.14 31.38
CA ASP A 582 39.40 32.64 32.19
C ASP A 582 39.24 31.13 32.50
N THR A 583 39.74 30.29 31.57
CA THR A 583 39.79 28.83 31.65
C THR A 583 41.24 28.34 31.66
N ALA A 584 41.46 27.08 32.05
CA ALA A 584 42.79 26.48 32.05
C ALA A 584 43.45 26.48 30.65
N ALA A 585 42.68 26.17 29.60
CA ALA A 585 43.16 26.14 28.21
C ALA A 585 43.53 27.53 27.67
N VAL A 586 42.79 28.57 28.08
CA VAL A 586 43.10 29.95 27.69
C VAL A 586 44.34 30.45 28.43
N ARG A 587 44.47 30.13 29.72
CA ARG A 587 45.64 30.50 30.52
C ARG A 587 46.95 29.90 30.02
N SER A 588 46.95 28.62 29.60
CA SER A 588 48.16 27.95 29.10
C SER A 588 48.73 28.57 27.82
N CYS A 589 47.90 29.28 27.03
CA CYS A 589 48.33 29.88 25.77
C CYS A 589 48.81 31.33 25.91
N HIS A 590 48.63 31.95 27.08
CA HIS A 590 49.04 33.33 27.38
C HIS A 590 48.60 34.34 26.31
N LEU A 591 47.28 34.44 26.08
CA LEU A 591 46.69 35.40 25.13
C LEU A 591 46.80 36.85 25.62
N ALA A 592 46.60 37.82 24.72
CA ALA A 592 46.64 39.25 25.03
C ALA A 592 45.42 39.70 25.88
N ALA A 593 45.60 40.73 26.72
CA ALA A 593 44.54 41.22 27.62
C ALA A 593 43.28 41.70 26.90
N GLU A 594 43.41 42.23 25.68
CA GLU A 594 42.30 42.66 24.82
C GLU A 594 41.41 41.53 24.29
N ASP A 595 41.91 40.29 24.36
CA ASP A 595 41.17 39.08 23.95
C ASP A 595 40.57 38.34 25.16
N LEU A 596 40.80 38.81 26.39
CA LEU A 596 40.37 38.16 27.63
C LEU A 596 39.18 38.88 28.27
N LEU A 597 38.32 38.12 28.96
CA LEU A 597 37.23 38.64 29.80
C LEU A 597 37.60 38.66 31.29
N PRO A 598 37.00 39.57 32.09
CA PRO A 598 37.10 39.53 33.55
C PRO A 598 36.53 38.24 34.15
N ALA A 599 37.15 37.74 35.21
CA ALA A 599 36.77 36.48 35.85
C ALA A 599 35.41 36.53 36.61
N ALA A 600 34.94 37.73 36.99
CA ALA A 600 33.80 37.91 37.90
C ALA A 600 32.48 37.26 37.42
N ARG A 601 32.22 37.27 36.10
CA ARG A 601 30.98 36.73 35.48
C ARG A 601 31.25 35.56 34.55
N ARG A 602 32.30 34.76 34.82
CA ARG A 602 32.73 33.64 33.95
C ARG A 602 31.57 32.73 33.51
N VAL A 603 30.68 32.37 34.44
CA VAL A 603 29.54 31.46 34.17
C VAL A 603 28.55 32.08 33.18
N LEU A 604 28.22 33.36 33.37
CA LEU A 604 27.38 34.11 32.44
C LEU A 604 28.06 34.27 31.08
N HIS A 605 29.34 34.68 31.07
CA HIS A 605 30.07 34.92 29.82
C HIS A 605 30.14 33.66 28.95
N LEU A 606 30.41 32.50 29.55
CA LEU A 606 30.36 31.22 28.85
C LEU A 606 28.95 30.91 28.33
N ALA A 607 27.91 31.19 29.12
CA ALA A 607 26.53 31.04 28.69
C ALA A 607 26.13 32.00 27.55
N LEU A 608 26.80 33.15 27.44
CA LEU A 608 26.60 34.13 26.37
C LEU A 608 27.47 33.88 25.13
N GLY A 609 28.36 32.89 25.17
CA GLY A 609 29.17 32.47 24.03
C GLY A 609 30.62 32.95 24.04
N ALA A 610 31.16 33.37 25.19
CA ALA A 610 32.60 33.55 25.34
C ALA A 610 33.35 32.23 25.12
N ASN A 611 34.54 32.30 24.52
CA ASN A 611 35.29 31.11 24.18
C ASN A 611 35.96 30.49 25.42
N ALA A 612 35.70 29.21 25.63
CA ALA A 612 36.35 28.42 26.68
C ALA A 612 37.77 27.96 26.28
N THR A 613 38.09 28.01 24.99
CA THR A 613 39.37 27.64 24.39
C THR A 613 39.84 28.78 23.49
N PRO A 614 41.15 29.01 23.33
CA PRO A 614 41.68 30.04 22.44
C PRO A 614 41.21 29.90 20.98
N LEU A 615 40.84 31.02 20.37
CA LEU A 615 40.56 31.08 18.93
C LEU A 615 41.87 31.05 18.12
N PRO A 616 41.85 30.52 16.87
CA PRO A 616 43.02 30.45 16.00
C PRO A 616 43.70 31.80 15.77
N GLU A 617 42.92 32.87 15.59
CA GLU A 617 43.44 34.22 15.34
C GLU A 617 44.22 34.76 16.54
N ALA A 618 43.71 34.55 17.75
CA ALA A 618 44.37 34.93 19.00
C ALA A 618 45.66 34.11 19.22
N LEU A 619 45.66 32.82 18.84
CA LEU A 619 46.84 31.96 18.90
C LEU A 619 47.92 32.34 17.90
N ILE A 620 47.57 32.64 16.63
CA ILE A 620 48.53 33.11 15.62
C ILE A 620 49.15 34.44 16.06
N LYS A 621 48.32 35.36 16.57
CA LYS A 621 48.79 36.63 17.12
C LYS A 621 49.76 36.42 18.28
N ALA A 622 49.47 35.47 19.18
CA ALA A 622 50.36 35.11 20.28
C ALA A 622 51.66 34.43 19.81
N LEU A 623 51.60 33.56 18.78
CA LEU A 623 52.76 32.89 18.19
C LEU A 623 53.72 33.88 17.52
N ARG A 624 53.20 34.89 16.83
CA ARG A 624 54.02 35.95 16.18
C ARG A 624 54.63 36.93 17.19
N ALA A 625 53.89 37.28 18.23
CA ALA A 625 54.32 38.28 19.20
C ALA A 625 55.42 37.76 20.16
N ASP A 626 55.48 36.44 20.39
CA ASP A 626 56.36 35.83 21.39
C ASP A 626 56.76 34.40 20.97
N PRO A 627 57.79 34.20 20.13
CA PRO A 627 58.13 32.88 19.58
C PRO A 627 58.87 31.95 20.56
N GLN A 628 58.86 32.24 21.87
CA GLN A 628 59.59 31.45 22.87
C GLN A 628 59.28 29.96 22.78
N ARG A 629 60.34 29.15 22.69
CA ARG A 629 60.28 27.68 22.57
C ARG A 629 59.46 27.02 23.70
N SER A 630 59.48 27.58 24.91
CA SER A 630 58.71 27.10 26.07
C SER A 630 57.19 27.24 25.94
N ARG A 631 56.71 28.12 25.05
CA ARG A 631 55.28 28.42 24.84
C ARG A 631 54.78 27.92 23.48
N LEU A 632 55.69 27.61 22.57
CA LEU A 632 55.40 27.10 21.22
C LEU A 632 54.55 25.84 21.26
N ALA A 633 54.91 24.85 22.09
CA ALA A 633 54.17 23.59 22.20
C ALA A 633 52.73 23.80 22.67
N ALA A 634 52.50 24.60 23.70
CA ALA A 634 51.16 24.89 24.23
C ALA A 634 50.28 25.65 23.23
N ARG A 635 50.87 26.50 22.39
CA ARG A 635 50.15 27.25 21.36
C ARG A 635 49.88 26.43 20.09
N LEU A 636 50.81 25.57 19.67
CA LEU A 636 50.57 24.61 18.58
C LEU A 636 49.52 23.56 18.99
N ASP A 637 49.60 23.04 20.22
CA ASP A 637 48.59 22.13 20.76
C ASP A 637 47.22 22.82 20.89
N GLY A 638 47.22 24.08 21.37
CA GLY A 638 46.04 24.94 21.36
C GLY A 638 45.44 25.13 19.96
N TYR A 639 46.28 25.39 18.95
CA TYR A 639 45.83 25.56 17.56
C TYR A 639 45.26 24.25 17.01
N LYS A 640 45.93 23.13 17.27
CA LYS A 640 45.47 21.80 16.91
C LYS A 640 44.13 21.45 17.58
N SER A 641 43.92 21.89 18.82
CA SER A 641 42.67 21.68 19.56
C SER A 641 41.47 22.42 18.97
N THR A 642 41.70 23.40 18.09
CA THR A 642 40.66 24.08 17.31
C THR A 642 40.24 23.34 16.05
N GLU A 643 40.66 22.08 15.88
CA GLU A 643 40.41 21.23 14.71
C GLU A 643 40.99 21.76 13.39
N ARG A 644 41.87 22.78 13.44
CA ARG A 644 42.61 23.28 12.28
C ARG A 644 43.91 22.51 12.11
N PRO A 645 44.27 22.14 10.86
CA PRO A 645 45.51 21.41 10.62
C PRO A 645 46.71 22.33 10.81
N LEU A 646 47.72 21.85 11.54
CA LEU A 646 48.96 22.60 11.78
C LEU A 646 49.73 22.92 10.50
N SER A 647 49.47 22.21 9.41
CA SER A 647 50.06 22.47 8.09
C SER A 647 49.71 23.86 7.55
N GLU A 648 48.65 24.51 8.03
CA GLU A 648 48.36 25.92 7.67
C GLU A 648 49.45 26.88 8.16
N LEU A 649 50.22 26.47 9.17
CA LEU A 649 51.32 27.25 9.72
C LEU A 649 52.64 26.98 8.98
N SER A 650 52.65 26.18 7.91
CA SER A 650 53.89 25.73 7.25
C SER A 650 54.74 26.85 6.69
N ASP A 651 54.10 27.94 6.28
CA ASP A 651 54.74 29.13 5.70
C ASP A 651 54.71 30.34 6.64
N GLU A 652 54.19 30.16 7.85
CA GLU A 652 54.23 31.18 8.90
C GLU A 652 55.59 31.13 9.60
N ALA A 653 56.24 32.29 9.73
CA ALA A 653 57.54 32.39 10.39
C ALA A 653 57.34 32.30 11.91
N ILE A 654 57.31 31.08 12.45
CA ILE A 654 56.96 30.79 13.85
C ILE A 654 58.00 29.92 14.59
N ILE A 655 59.02 29.41 13.88
CA ILE A 655 60.09 28.60 14.50
C ILE A 655 61.38 29.41 14.53
N GLU A 656 61.92 29.64 15.73
CA GLU A 656 63.21 30.33 15.89
C GLU A 656 64.38 29.34 15.78
N VAL A 657 65.30 29.59 14.84
CA VAL A 657 66.57 28.84 14.67
C VAL A 657 67.70 29.85 14.46
N ASP A 658 68.73 29.80 15.30
CA ASP A 658 69.88 30.73 15.29
C ASP A 658 69.49 32.23 15.28
N GLY A 659 68.47 32.60 16.06
CA GLY A 659 67.99 34.00 16.18
C GLY A 659 67.20 34.51 14.97
N LYS A 660 66.80 33.62 14.04
CA LYS A 660 65.92 33.94 12.90
C LYS A 660 64.65 33.10 12.95
N LEU A 661 63.52 33.76 12.69
CA LEU A 661 62.24 33.08 12.49
C LEU A 661 62.20 32.46 11.09
N LEU A 662 62.12 31.14 11.05
CA LEU A 662 62.02 30.34 9.84
C LEU A 662 60.64 29.69 9.75
N THR A 663 60.25 29.38 8.52
CA THR A 663 59.01 28.65 8.26
C THR A 663 59.24 27.15 8.49
N PRO A 664 58.27 26.42 9.06
CA PRO A 664 58.36 24.96 9.18
C PRO A 664 58.69 24.27 7.85
N SER A 665 58.14 24.74 6.73
CA SER A 665 58.34 24.18 5.39
C SER A 665 59.79 24.24 4.89
N SER A 666 60.64 25.10 5.46
CA SER A 666 62.05 25.25 5.08
C SER A 666 63.01 24.27 5.76
N LEU A 667 62.51 23.50 6.74
CA LEU A 667 63.30 22.71 7.67
C LEU A 667 63.10 21.20 7.47
N ALA A 668 64.13 20.43 7.81
CA ALA A 668 64.08 18.97 7.88
C ALA A 668 64.79 18.49 9.16
N PHE A 669 64.33 17.38 9.74
CA PHE A 669 65.07 16.73 10.81
C PHE A 669 66.33 16.05 10.27
N GLU A 670 67.41 16.13 11.04
CA GLU A 670 68.65 15.42 10.73
C GLU A 670 68.46 13.89 10.82
N ALA A 671 68.94 13.15 9.81
CA ALA A 671 68.76 11.70 9.67
C ALA A 671 70.09 10.99 9.30
N SER A 672 70.19 9.68 9.61
CA SER A 672 71.40 8.87 9.36
C SER A 672 71.75 8.70 7.88
N THR A 673 70.74 8.71 7.01
CA THR A 673 70.91 8.64 5.56
C THR A 673 70.49 9.95 4.94
N ASP A 674 71.41 10.59 4.21
CA ASP A 674 71.11 11.82 3.50
C ASP A 674 70.29 11.54 2.23
N MET A 675 69.00 11.86 2.29
CA MET A 675 68.05 11.76 1.17
C MET A 675 67.90 13.09 0.43
N TRP A 676 68.10 14.21 1.11
CA TRP A 676 67.67 15.53 0.62
C TRP A 676 68.80 16.43 0.13
N GLY A 677 70.06 16.12 0.46
CA GLY A 677 71.21 16.91 0.03
C GLY A 677 71.06 18.38 0.40
N GLU A 678 71.15 19.25 -0.60
CA GLU A 678 71.11 20.71 -0.44
C GLU A 678 69.68 21.30 -0.43
N TRP A 679 68.60 20.49 -0.42
CA TRP A 679 67.21 20.98 -0.56
C TRP A 679 66.62 21.67 0.68
N LYS A 680 66.91 21.19 1.90
CA LYS A 680 66.31 21.69 3.16
C LYS A 680 67.36 21.88 4.25
N ARG A 681 67.14 22.84 5.17
CA ARG A 681 68.04 23.08 6.31
C ARG A 681 67.75 22.08 7.43
N LYS A 682 68.81 21.41 7.92
CA LYS A 682 68.70 20.35 8.93
C LYS A 682 68.63 20.95 10.34
N ILE A 683 67.71 20.47 11.17
CA ILE A 683 67.60 20.79 12.60
C ILE A 683 67.77 19.54 13.46
N PRO A 684 68.41 19.64 14.65
CA PRO A 684 68.64 18.49 15.51
C PRO A 684 67.34 17.99 16.14
N ILE A 685 67.09 16.68 16.04
CA ILE A 685 65.89 16.04 16.62
C ILE A 685 66.12 15.57 18.07
N GLY A 686 67.37 15.43 18.50
CA GLY A 686 67.75 14.78 19.76
C GLY A 686 67.38 15.53 21.04
N GLU A 687 67.02 16.81 20.95
CA GLU A 687 66.66 17.65 22.11
C GLU A 687 65.15 17.90 22.25
N LEU A 688 64.32 17.31 21.38
CA LEU A 688 62.87 17.55 21.34
C LEU A 688 62.10 16.43 22.03
N ALA A 689 61.11 16.80 22.86
CA ALA A 689 60.17 15.81 23.38
C ALA A 689 59.37 15.18 22.21
N PRO A 690 58.99 13.90 22.27
CA PRO A 690 58.29 13.24 21.15
C PRO A 690 57.01 13.95 20.69
N GLN A 691 56.29 14.58 21.62
CA GLN A 691 55.07 15.31 21.33
C GLN A 691 55.36 16.66 20.63
N GLU A 692 56.43 17.33 21.00
CA GLU A 692 56.89 18.56 20.33
C GLU A 692 57.39 18.26 18.91
N ALA A 693 58.19 17.21 18.75
CA ALA A 693 58.66 16.77 17.44
C ALA A 693 57.49 16.42 16.50
N LYS A 694 56.41 15.83 17.05
CA LYS A 694 55.18 15.54 16.30
C LYS A 694 54.42 16.80 15.89
N LEU A 695 54.27 17.78 16.79
CA LEU A 695 53.63 19.06 16.47
C LEU A 695 54.42 19.83 15.40
N LEU A 696 55.75 19.77 15.45
CA LEU A 696 56.62 20.37 14.45
C LEU A 696 56.55 19.65 13.09
N GLU A 697 56.50 18.32 13.08
CA GLU A 697 56.26 17.54 11.86
C GLU A 697 54.91 17.91 11.23
N GLU A 698 53.85 17.97 12.03
CA GLU A 698 52.52 18.36 11.58
C GLU A 698 52.45 19.82 11.10
N SER A 699 53.33 20.69 11.61
CA SER A 699 53.45 22.08 11.15
C SER A 699 54.20 22.24 9.82
N GLY A 700 54.97 21.25 9.36
CA GLY A 700 55.63 21.27 8.04
C GLY A 700 57.12 20.92 8.03
N VAL A 701 57.73 20.57 9.17
CA VAL A 701 59.14 20.15 9.23
C VAL A 701 59.28 18.72 8.72
N LEU A 702 60.16 18.47 7.75
CA LEU A 702 60.27 17.15 7.12
C LEU A 702 60.89 16.09 8.04
N LYS A 703 60.23 14.92 8.12
CA LYS A 703 60.72 13.71 8.80
C LYS A 703 60.59 12.48 7.89
N GLY A 704 61.72 11.82 7.61
CA GLY A 704 61.74 10.63 6.76
C GLY A 704 61.34 10.94 5.30
N VAL A 705 61.12 9.89 4.50
CA VAL A 705 60.83 10.00 3.06
C VAL A 705 59.37 9.65 2.78
N LYS A 706 58.64 10.56 2.13
CA LYS A 706 57.28 10.38 1.63
C LYS A 706 57.24 10.70 0.13
N GLU A 707 56.26 10.17 -0.61
CA GLU A 707 56.12 10.38 -2.06
C GLU A 707 56.11 11.86 -2.43
N GLU A 708 55.36 12.67 -1.67
CA GLU A 708 55.25 14.11 -1.85
C GLU A 708 56.59 14.84 -1.68
N TYR A 709 57.39 14.44 -0.69
CA TYR A 709 58.72 15.03 -0.45
C TYR A 709 59.72 14.57 -1.50
N SER A 710 59.68 13.29 -1.88
CA SER A 710 60.49 12.77 -2.99
C SER A 710 60.19 13.54 -4.28
N ARG A 711 58.92 13.77 -4.61
CA ARG A 711 58.55 14.53 -5.81
C ARG A 711 59.05 15.98 -5.73
N GLY A 712 58.84 16.65 -4.59
CA GLY A 712 59.32 18.02 -4.38
C GLY A 712 60.85 18.16 -4.51
N PHE A 713 61.59 17.14 -4.08
CA PHE A 713 63.04 17.06 -4.28
C PHE A 713 63.43 16.97 -5.77
N PHE A 714 62.73 16.14 -6.57
CA PHE A 714 62.99 16.04 -8.01
C PHE A 714 62.53 17.28 -8.82
N GLU A 715 61.47 17.95 -8.39
CA GLU A 715 61.03 19.22 -8.95
C GLU A 715 62.06 20.32 -8.69
N TRP A 716 62.63 20.35 -7.49
CA TRP A 716 63.77 21.23 -7.18
C TRP A 716 64.99 20.87 -8.05
N LEU A 717 65.35 19.59 -8.17
CA LEU A 717 66.47 19.14 -9.01
C LEU A 717 66.30 19.45 -10.50
N ALA A 718 65.07 19.56 -11.01
CA ALA A 718 64.83 19.95 -12.40
C ALA A 718 65.26 21.40 -12.70
N GLY A 719 65.32 22.26 -11.67
CA GLY A 719 65.71 23.66 -11.78
C GLY A 719 67.17 23.98 -11.44
N VAL A 720 67.97 23.00 -10.98
CA VAL A 720 69.37 23.24 -10.59
C VAL A 720 70.35 23.08 -11.75
N GLN A 721 71.55 23.66 -11.63
CA GLN A 721 72.61 23.55 -12.64
C GLN A 721 73.15 22.10 -12.76
N PRO A 722 73.68 21.68 -13.93
CA PRO A 722 74.21 20.32 -14.14
C PRO A 722 75.29 19.89 -13.14
N ALA A 723 76.09 20.83 -12.62
CA ALA A 723 77.07 20.57 -11.56
C ALA A 723 76.40 20.11 -10.25
N VAL A 724 75.31 20.76 -9.86
CA VAL A 724 74.52 20.40 -8.67
C VAL A 724 73.82 19.06 -8.91
N LEU A 725 73.24 18.84 -10.10
CA LEU A 725 72.62 17.58 -10.47
C LEU A 725 73.60 16.40 -10.39
N SER A 726 74.84 16.59 -10.84
CA SER A 726 75.89 15.56 -10.77
C SER A 726 76.27 15.21 -9.32
N ARG A 727 76.36 16.20 -8.42
CA ARG A 727 76.60 15.98 -6.98
C ARG A 727 75.49 15.17 -6.31
N HIS A 728 74.26 15.23 -6.84
CA HIS A 728 73.09 14.53 -6.30
C HIS A 728 72.85 13.14 -6.92
N ARG A 729 73.80 12.58 -7.70
CA ARG A 729 73.68 11.23 -8.28
C ARG A 729 73.36 10.17 -7.22
N THR A 730 74.00 10.24 -6.06
CA THR A 730 73.80 9.30 -4.94
C THR A 730 72.36 9.37 -4.41
N GLN A 731 71.84 10.57 -4.17
CA GLN A 731 70.48 10.80 -3.72
C GLN A 731 69.47 10.34 -4.77
N ILE A 732 69.70 10.63 -6.06
CA ILE A 732 68.83 10.21 -7.17
C ILE A 732 68.70 8.67 -7.23
N VAL A 733 69.81 7.93 -7.14
CA VAL A 733 69.78 6.46 -7.15
C VAL A 733 69.13 5.92 -5.87
N ARG A 734 69.41 6.50 -4.69
CA ARG A 734 68.71 6.14 -3.43
C ARG A 734 67.21 6.30 -3.55
N HIS A 735 66.76 7.39 -4.15
CA HIS A 735 65.35 7.61 -4.42
C HIS A 735 64.78 6.55 -5.38
N TRP A 736 65.47 6.18 -6.46
CA TRP A 736 65.00 5.08 -7.34
C TRP A 736 64.97 3.70 -6.64
N LEU A 737 65.83 3.47 -5.66
CA LEU A 737 65.81 2.24 -4.86
C LEU A 737 64.75 2.26 -3.75
N ASP A 738 64.24 3.43 -3.36
CA ASP A 738 63.14 3.56 -2.41
C ASP A 738 61.80 3.21 -3.09
N ARG A 739 61.40 1.93 -2.99
CA ARG A 739 60.12 1.44 -3.50
C ARG A 739 58.89 2.01 -2.78
N ARG A 740 59.07 2.55 -1.57
CA ARG A 740 57.96 3.02 -0.74
C ARG A 740 57.57 4.44 -1.09
N ALA A 741 58.53 5.30 -1.41
CA ALA A 741 58.29 6.74 -1.59
C ALA A 741 59.01 7.36 -2.81
N GLY A 742 59.90 6.63 -3.48
CA GLY A 742 60.70 7.12 -4.60
C GLY A 742 60.02 7.10 -5.98
N PRO A 743 60.72 7.53 -7.04
CA PRO A 743 60.21 7.58 -8.42
C PRO A 743 59.64 6.25 -8.90
N SER A 744 60.19 5.13 -8.43
CA SER A 744 59.69 3.78 -8.71
C SER A 744 58.26 3.56 -8.29
N ARG A 745 57.66 4.44 -7.47
CA ARG A 745 56.25 4.41 -7.09
C ARG A 745 55.40 5.45 -7.83
N TRP A 746 55.86 6.70 -7.87
CA TRP A 746 55.03 7.84 -8.33
C TRP A 746 55.29 8.27 -9.79
N SER A 747 56.40 7.86 -10.43
CA SER A 747 56.78 8.37 -11.76
C SER A 747 55.75 8.08 -12.87
N ALA A 748 55.04 6.95 -12.81
CA ALA A 748 53.99 6.65 -13.79
C ALA A 748 52.70 7.48 -13.57
N LEU A 749 52.42 7.86 -12.33
CA LEU A 749 51.27 8.72 -11.98
C LEU A 749 51.56 10.20 -12.26
N GLN A 750 52.84 10.59 -12.24
CA GLN A 750 53.31 11.95 -12.51
C GLN A 750 54.39 11.94 -13.61
N PRO A 751 54.03 11.58 -14.85
CA PRO A 751 55.00 11.25 -15.89
C PRO A 751 55.77 12.46 -16.42
N SER A 752 55.34 13.68 -16.10
CA SER A 752 55.97 14.94 -16.49
C SER A 752 57.11 15.38 -15.57
N THR A 753 57.18 14.88 -14.33
CA THR A 753 58.24 15.28 -13.39
C THR A 753 59.58 14.65 -13.79
N PRO A 754 60.65 15.44 -14.04
CA PRO A 754 61.97 14.91 -14.35
C PRO A 754 62.52 14.06 -13.21
N CYS A 755 62.84 12.79 -13.50
CA CYS A 755 63.31 11.84 -12.48
C CYS A 755 64.32 10.79 -12.98
N VAL A 756 64.47 10.59 -14.29
CA VAL A 756 65.40 9.64 -14.89
C VAL A 756 66.69 10.37 -15.28
N MET A 757 67.79 10.09 -14.59
CA MET A 757 69.10 10.64 -14.94
C MET A 757 69.73 9.81 -16.07
N ALA A 758 70.29 10.46 -17.11
CA ALA A 758 70.94 9.79 -18.23
C ALA A 758 72.19 10.55 -18.73
N TYR A 759 73.13 9.81 -19.32
CA TYR A 759 74.38 10.31 -19.92
C TYR A 759 74.39 10.13 -21.45
N SER A 760 74.97 11.12 -22.15
CA SER A 760 75.30 11.05 -23.58
C SER A 760 76.70 10.45 -23.84
N SER A 761 77.10 10.32 -25.11
CA SER A 761 78.45 9.90 -25.53
C SER A 761 79.57 10.78 -24.96
N GLU A 762 79.28 12.04 -24.61
CA GLU A 762 80.21 13.01 -24.01
C GLU A 762 80.19 12.99 -22.47
N ASN A 763 79.44 12.07 -21.85
CA ASN A 763 79.28 11.95 -20.39
C ASN A 763 78.62 13.18 -19.71
N SER A 764 77.77 13.92 -20.42
CA SER A 764 77.01 15.06 -19.87
C SER A 764 75.71 14.61 -19.18
N PRO A 765 75.47 14.94 -17.89
CA PRO A 765 74.29 14.51 -17.16
C PRO A 765 73.05 15.32 -17.51
N SER A 766 71.92 14.64 -17.68
CA SER A 766 70.62 15.28 -17.89
C SER A 766 69.51 14.52 -17.15
N LEU A 767 68.54 15.26 -16.62
CA LEU A 767 67.37 14.72 -15.93
C LEU A 767 66.17 14.73 -16.87
N HIS A 768 65.56 13.57 -17.06
CA HIS A 768 64.47 13.35 -18.00
C HIS A 768 63.21 12.93 -17.27
N SER A 769 62.06 13.38 -17.76
CA SER A 769 60.78 12.89 -17.23
C SER A 769 60.55 11.44 -17.63
N HIS A 770 59.72 10.74 -16.87
CA HIS A 770 59.32 9.37 -17.20
C HIS A 770 58.71 9.31 -18.62
N ARG A 771 57.87 10.29 -18.98
CA ARG A 771 57.31 10.44 -20.33
C ARG A 771 58.37 10.53 -21.42
N GLU A 772 59.45 11.27 -21.18
CA GLU A 772 60.54 11.40 -22.15
C GLU A 772 61.39 10.14 -22.25
N ALA A 773 61.65 9.48 -21.11
CA ALA A 773 62.45 8.26 -21.06
C ALA A 773 61.77 7.07 -21.73
N THR A 774 60.43 7.03 -21.75
CA THR A 774 59.64 5.98 -22.41
C THR A 774 59.19 6.34 -23.84
N ALA A 775 59.32 7.60 -24.27
CA ALA A 775 58.84 8.04 -25.57
C ALA A 775 59.54 7.33 -26.74
N THR A 776 58.79 6.94 -27.77
CA THR A 776 59.29 6.22 -28.96
C THR A 776 60.37 7.00 -29.71
N ASN A 777 60.25 8.33 -29.77
CA ASN A 777 61.15 9.23 -30.51
C ASN A 777 62.44 9.62 -29.76
N ARG A 778 62.55 9.36 -28.44
CA ARG A 778 63.73 9.68 -27.63
C ARG A 778 64.64 8.46 -27.50
N GLN A 779 65.94 8.59 -27.74
CA GLN A 779 66.87 7.45 -27.71
C GLN A 779 67.51 7.26 -26.33
N ILE A 780 66.70 7.12 -25.27
CA ILE A 780 67.17 6.79 -23.92
C ILE A 780 66.99 5.29 -23.70
N TYR A 781 68.08 4.59 -23.41
CA TYR A 781 68.08 3.14 -23.24
C TYR A 781 68.71 2.71 -21.92
N LEU A 782 68.34 1.52 -21.48
CA LEU A 782 69.00 0.81 -20.39
C LEU A 782 70.36 0.25 -20.87
N PRO A 783 71.38 0.24 -20.01
CA PRO A 783 72.69 -0.34 -20.33
C PRO A 783 72.68 -1.88 -20.19
N ASP A 784 71.84 -2.59 -20.97
CA ASP A 784 71.56 -4.03 -20.81
C ASP A 784 72.11 -4.96 -21.92
N MET A 785 72.90 -4.45 -22.87
CA MET A 785 73.62 -5.25 -23.87
C MET A 785 75.12 -4.93 -23.89
N ARG A 786 75.83 -5.38 -22.85
CA ARG A 786 77.24 -5.02 -22.61
C ARG A 786 78.19 -5.40 -23.74
N ALA A 787 77.93 -6.51 -24.42
CA ALA A 787 78.79 -7.04 -25.47
C ALA A 787 78.98 -6.07 -26.65
N ILE A 788 78.00 -5.18 -26.92
CA ILE A 788 78.07 -4.22 -28.03
C ILE A 788 77.72 -2.77 -27.66
N GLN A 789 77.33 -2.46 -26.42
CA GLN A 789 76.83 -1.12 -26.02
C GLN A 789 77.81 0.03 -26.29
N SER A 790 79.12 -0.15 -26.05
CA SER A 790 80.11 0.92 -26.23
C SER A 790 80.30 1.24 -27.72
N ALA A 791 80.30 0.21 -28.57
CA ALA A 791 80.37 0.37 -30.02
C ALA A 791 79.10 1.04 -30.56
N VAL A 792 77.92 0.67 -30.04
CA VAL A 792 76.63 1.25 -30.45
C VAL A 792 76.49 2.71 -30.03
N LEU A 793 77.00 3.11 -28.86
CA LEU A 793 76.97 4.50 -28.39
C LEU A 793 77.90 5.43 -29.17
N ALA A 794 79.12 4.98 -29.47
CA ALA A 794 80.07 5.75 -30.30
C ALA A 794 79.51 5.99 -31.71
N ASP A 795 78.83 5.00 -32.28
CA ASP A 795 78.21 5.09 -33.61
C ASP A 795 76.92 5.96 -33.62
N ASN A 796 76.30 6.27 -32.47
CA ASN A 796 75.01 6.98 -32.39
C ASN A 796 74.99 8.11 -31.33
N PRO A 797 75.40 9.35 -31.67
CA PRO A 797 75.49 10.47 -30.72
C PRO A 797 74.15 10.92 -30.09
N ARG A 798 73.02 10.55 -30.70
CA ARG A 798 71.67 10.84 -30.19
C ARG A 798 71.21 9.90 -29.10
N MET A 799 71.93 8.79 -28.89
CA MET A 799 71.63 7.77 -27.89
C MET A 799 72.15 8.18 -26.51
N LYS A 800 71.36 7.96 -25.47
CA LYS A 800 71.73 8.18 -24.06
C LYS A 800 71.49 6.91 -23.26
N LEU A 801 72.34 6.67 -22.25
CA LEU A 801 72.15 5.57 -21.29
C LEU A 801 71.68 6.10 -19.93
N ALA A 802 70.65 5.46 -19.38
CA ALA A 802 70.16 5.77 -18.04
C ALA A 802 71.19 5.39 -16.97
N VAL A 803 71.26 6.20 -15.91
CA VAL A 803 72.10 5.91 -14.73
C VAL A 803 71.38 4.90 -13.86
N VAL A 804 71.95 3.71 -13.77
CA VAL A 804 71.38 2.59 -13.00
C VAL A 804 72.15 2.28 -11.72
N ASP A 805 73.29 2.93 -11.48
CA ASP A 805 74.15 2.71 -10.31
C ASP A 805 74.85 4.02 -9.87
N ALA A 806 75.33 4.06 -8.62
CA ALA A 806 76.13 5.16 -8.08
C ALA A 806 77.12 4.66 -7.02
N ARG A 807 78.29 5.32 -6.91
CA ARG A 807 79.31 4.96 -5.91
C ARG A 807 78.77 5.24 -4.49
N GLY A 808 78.81 4.23 -3.62
CA GLY A 808 78.30 4.35 -2.24
C GLY A 808 76.79 4.13 -2.09
N VAL A 809 76.14 3.51 -3.07
CA VAL A 809 74.77 3.01 -3.00
C VAL A 809 74.75 1.51 -3.32
N ASP A 810 74.24 0.70 -2.41
CA ASP A 810 74.11 -0.75 -2.62
C ASP A 810 72.90 -1.04 -3.53
N GLY A 811 73.13 -1.71 -4.66
CA GLY A 811 72.09 -2.12 -5.62
C GLY A 811 72.06 -1.31 -6.92
N SER A 812 71.23 -1.75 -7.87
CA SER A 812 71.05 -1.10 -9.18
C SER A 812 69.59 -0.80 -9.47
N ALA A 813 69.31 0.40 -9.96
CA ALA A 813 67.99 0.85 -10.40
C ALA A 813 67.58 0.30 -11.78
N ILE A 814 68.36 -0.59 -12.39
CA ILE A 814 68.11 -1.09 -13.76
C ILE A 814 66.74 -1.77 -13.91
N GLN A 815 66.33 -2.56 -12.92
CA GLN A 815 65.04 -3.24 -12.96
C GLN A 815 63.89 -2.27 -12.70
N GLU A 816 64.06 -1.34 -11.75
CA GLU A 816 63.04 -0.31 -11.45
C GLU A 816 62.77 0.58 -12.68
N LEU A 817 63.82 0.94 -13.43
CA LEU A 817 63.67 1.71 -14.67
C LEU A 817 63.06 0.87 -15.81
N ARG A 818 63.41 -0.42 -15.90
CA ARG A 818 62.83 -1.36 -16.87
C ARG A 818 61.33 -1.58 -16.65
N ASP A 819 60.93 -1.81 -15.41
CA ASP A 819 59.52 -2.00 -15.02
C ASP A 819 58.70 -0.72 -15.29
N ARG A 820 59.36 0.43 -15.29
CA ARG A 820 58.77 1.72 -15.68
C ARG A 820 58.87 2.01 -17.18
N GLY A 821 59.24 1.03 -18.01
CA GLY A 821 59.14 1.13 -19.47
C GLY A 821 60.28 1.88 -20.16
N VAL A 822 61.39 2.15 -19.47
CA VAL A 822 62.62 2.64 -20.14
C VAL A 822 63.14 1.54 -21.06
N LYS A 823 63.38 1.90 -22.32
CA LYS A 823 63.64 0.93 -23.39
C LYS A 823 64.92 0.13 -23.16
N SER A 824 64.84 -1.17 -23.36
CA SER A 824 66.00 -2.07 -23.38
C SER A 824 66.82 -1.84 -24.65
N LEU A 825 68.15 -1.76 -24.50
CA LEU A 825 69.07 -1.75 -25.63
C LEU A 825 69.09 -3.13 -26.31
N ALA A 826 69.05 -4.21 -25.52
CA ALA A 826 68.99 -5.59 -26.04
C ALA A 826 67.76 -5.85 -26.92
N SER A 827 66.57 -5.40 -26.50
CA SER A 827 65.34 -5.53 -27.29
C SER A 827 65.38 -4.75 -28.61
N LYS A 828 66.03 -3.58 -28.63
CA LYS A 828 66.19 -2.77 -29.85
C LYS A 828 67.08 -3.46 -30.90
N ILE A 829 68.02 -4.29 -30.46
CA ILE A 829 68.97 -5.01 -31.30
C ILE A 829 68.34 -6.27 -31.92
N GLY A 830 67.48 -6.99 -31.17
CA GLY A 830 66.71 -8.12 -31.67
C GLY A 830 67.46 -9.46 -31.73
N ALA A 831 66.79 -10.47 -32.29
CA ALA A 831 67.35 -11.82 -32.48
C ALA A 831 68.42 -11.84 -33.59
N PRO A 832 69.35 -12.80 -33.57
CA PRO A 832 70.38 -12.88 -34.60
C PRO A 832 69.78 -13.18 -35.98
N THR A 833 70.29 -12.49 -36.99
CA THR A 833 69.89 -12.59 -38.40
C THR A 833 70.49 -13.79 -39.14
N GLY A 834 71.42 -14.52 -38.53
CA GLY A 834 72.02 -15.71 -39.12
C GLY A 834 72.92 -16.46 -38.14
N LEU A 835 73.23 -17.71 -38.52
CA LEU A 835 74.18 -18.57 -37.82
C LEU A 835 75.37 -18.84 -38.73
N SER A 836 76.57 -18.74 -38.16
CA SER A 836 77.81 -19.16 -38.81
C SER A 836 78.35 -20.38 -38.06
N ILE A 837 78.67 -21.46 -38.80
CA ILE A 837 79.32 -22.64 -38.23
C ILE A 837 80.76 -22.63 -38.70
N VAL A 838 81.68 -22.60 -37.73
CA VAL A 838 83.11 -22.56 -38.01
C VAL A 838 83.68 -23.99 -38.18
N GLY A 839 83.06 -25.05 -37.61
CA GLY A 839 83.53 -26.46 -37.63
C GLY A 839 82.60 -27.52 -38.31
N GLN A 840 82.69 -28.81 -37.92
CA GLN A 840 81.93 -29.95 -38.52
C GLN A 840 80.54 -30.17 -37.85
N SER A 841 79.63 -30.93 -38.51
CA SER A 841 78.33 -31.32 -37.93
C SER A 841 77.99 -32.81 -38.10
N ARG A 842 77.41 -33.45 -37.06
CA ARG A 842 77.11 -34.90 -36.99
C ARG A 842 75.69 -35.22 -36.46
N SER A 843 75.16 -36.41 -36.78
CA SER A 843 73.88 -36.94 -36.24
C SER A 843 74.06 -37.49 -34.83
N ASP A 844 73.02 -37.42 -33.99
CA ASP A 844 73.04 -37.84 -32.60
C ASP A 844 71.74 -38.58 -32.23
N GLU A 845 71.87 -39.84 -31.77
CA GLU A 845 70.72 -40.72 -31.50
C GLU A 845 69.79 -40.18 -30.41
N ARG A 846 70.32 -39.42 -29.44
CA ARG A 846 69.53 -38.86 -28.34
C ARG A 846 68.67 -37.70 -28.82
N LEU A 847 69.22 -36.84 -29.68
CA LEU A 847 68.46 -35.75 -30.31
C LEU A 847 67.41 -36.30 -31.29
N ASP A 848 67.72 -37.39 -32.00
CA ASP A 848 66.77 -38.08 -32.87
C ASP A 848 65.59 -38.70 -32.09
N ALA A 849 65.83 -39.22 -30.88
CA ALA A 849 64.78 -39.74 -30.00
C ALA A 849 63.83 -38.63 -29.50
N GLU A 850 64.37 -37.50 -29.05
CA GLU A 850 63.55 -36.34 -28.62
C GLU A 850 62.74 -35.76 -29.78
N LEU A 851 63.30 -35.74 -31.00
CA LEU A 851 62.58 -35.33 -32.20
C LEU A 851 61.41 -36.29 -32.53
N ARG A 852 61.53 -37.59 -32.23
CA ARG A 852 60.41 -38.55 -32.40
C ARG A 852 59.29 -38.31 -31.40
N LEU A 853 59.60 -38.02 -30.14
CA LEU A 853 58.58 -37.70 -29.13
C LEU A 853 57.77 -36.46 -29.50
N LEU A 854 58.47 -35.41 -29.95
CA LEU A 854 57.84 -34.17 -30.40
C LEU A 854 56.91 -34.36 -31.61
N ARG A 855 57.15 -35.39 -32.43
CA ARG A 855 56.34 -35.73 -33.63
C ARG A 855 55.16 -36.65 -33.38
N SER A 856 54.97 -37.15 -32.17
CA SER A 856 53.87 -38.08 -31.87
C SER A 856 52.49 -37.45 -32.17
N SER A 857 51.52 -38.27 -32.56
CA SER A 857 50.13 -37.84 -32.81
C SER A 857 49.48 -37.25 -31.55
N ASP A 858 49.82 -37.80 -30.39
CA ASP A 858 49.23 -37.41 -29.11
C ASP A 858 49.72 -36.04 -28.67
N VAL A 859 51.02 -35.73 -28.83
CA VAL A 859 51.55 -34.38 -28.60
C VAL A 859 50.86 -33.36 -29.51
N ARG A 860 50.63 -33.67 -30.79
CA ARG A 860 49.88 -32.76 -31.69
C ARG A 860 48.45 -32.49 -31.24
N ARG A 861 47.77 -33.49 -30.67
CA ARG A 861 46.37 -33.40 -30.21
C ARG A 861 46.26 -32.67 -28.87
N PHE A 862 47.12 -32.98 -27.90
CA PHE A 862 46.95 -32.58 -26.50
C PHE A 862 47.93 -31.51 -26.00
N LEU A 863 48.97 -31.15 -26.75
CA LEU A 863 49.95 -30.15 -26.28
C LEU A 863 49.29 -28.80 -25.96
N LYS A 864 48.30 -28.37 -26.74
CA LYS A 864 47.60 -27.11 -26.46
C LYS A 864 46.83 -27.12 -25.13
N SER A 865 46.21 -28.23 -24.74
CA SER A 865 45.47 -28.34 -23.47
C SER A 865 46.38 -28.62 -22.29
N MET A 866 47.54 -29.24 -22.51
CA MET A 866 48.47 -29.63 -21.45
C MET A 866 49.43 -28.53 -21.02
N LEU A 867 49.84 -27.63 -21.92
CA LEU A 867 50.77 -26.55 -21.59
C LEU A 867 50.33 -25.68 -20.38
N PRO A 868 49.03 -25.30 -20.22
CA PRO A 868 48.58 -24.54 -19.05
C PRO A 868 48.80 -25.23 -17.71
N GLN A 869 48.86 -26.57 -17.67
CA GLN A 869 49.12 -27.31 -16.43
C GLN A 869 50.58 -27.18 -15.95
N PHE A 870 51.47 -26.81 -16.86
CA PHE A 870 52.89 -26.53 -16.57
C PHE A 870 53.19 -25.03 -16.66
N ASP A 871 52.17 -24.20 -16.36
CA ASP A 871 52.24 -22.73 -16.34
C ASP A 871 52.69 -22.09 -17.66
N VAL A 872 52.54 -22.80 -18.79
CA VAL A 872 52.77 -22.24 -20.14
C VAL A 872 51.41 -21.92 -20.78
N PRO A 873 51.09 -20.65 -21.04
CA PRO A 873 49.82 -20.28 -21.67
C PRO A 873 49.68 -20.93 -23.05
N SER A 874 48.54 -21.59 -23.30
CA SER A 874 48.28 -22.26 -24.58
C SER A 874 48.27 -21.32 -25.79
N GLU A 875 48.13 -20.02 -25.54
CA GLU A 875 48.15 -18.91 -26.50
C GLU A 875 49.56 -18.54 -26.96
N ALA A 876 50.59 -18.90 -26.18
CA ALA A 876 52.00 -18.63 -26.52
C ALA A 876 52.48 -19.46 -27.73
N LEU A 877 51.75 -20.53 -28.09
CA LEU A 877 52.02 -21.37 -29.25
C LEU A 877 51.76 -20.61 -30.56
N GLY A 878 52.80 -20.51 -31.39
CA GLY A 878 52.74 -19.87 -32.70
C GLY A 878 51.76 -20.58 -33.64
N ARG A 879 51.12 -19.84 -34.54
CA ARG A 879 50.00 -20.33 -35.39
C ARG A 879 50.30 -21.58 -36.23
N GLN A 880 51.58 -21.88 -36.48
CA GLN A 880 52.02 -23.04 -37.26
C GLN A 880 52.54 -24.22 -36.41
N PHE A 881 52.44 -24.17 -35.08
CA PHE A 881 53.04 -25.17 -34.19
C PHE A 881 52.58 -26.61 -34.45
N ARG A 882 51.37 -26.83 -34.96
CA ARG A 882 50.87 -28.18 -35.29
C ARG A 882 51.51 -28.77 -36.54
N ARG A 883 51.97 -27.93 -37.47
CA ARG A 883 52.60 -28.33 -38.74
C ARG A 883 54.12 -28.31 -38.67
N PHE A 884 54.69 -27.51 -37.78
CA PHE A 884 56.14 -27.30 -37.67
C PHE A 884 56.93 -28.58 -37.32
N PRO A 885 56.55 -29.40 -36.31
CA PRO A 885 57.27 -30.62 -35.94
C PRO A 885 57.40 -31.65 -37.07
N ASP A 886 56.37 -31.75 -37.92
CA ASP A 886 56.34 -32.65 -39.08
C ASP A 886 57.25 -32.16 -40.23
N GLY A 887 57.53 -30.85 -40.29
CA GLY A 887 58.34 -30.22 -41.34
C GLY A 887 59.84 -30.19 -41.07
N ILE A 888 60.29 -30.58 -39.87
CA ILE A 888 61.71 -30.65 -39.50
C ILE A 888 62.37 -31.77 -40.34
N ALA A 889 63.55 -31.54 -40.93
CA ALA A 889 64.26 -32.58 -41.67
C ALA A 889 65.13 -33.45 -40.74
N GLY A 890 65.70 -32.85 -39.68
CA GLY A 890 66.49 -33.56 -38.67
C GLY A 890 67.10 -32.60 -37.64
N VAL A 891 67.97 -33.14 -36.78
CA VAL A 891 68.71 -32.41 -35.75
C VAL A 891 70.17 -32.89 -35.73
N ARG A 892 71.13 -31.96 -35.56
CA ARG A 892 72.58 -32.22 -35.59
C ARG A 892 73.34 -31.47 -34.50
N ALA A 893 74.47 -32.02 -34.06
CA ALA A 893 75.44 -31.31 -33.22
C ALA A 893 76.54 -30.67 -34.09
N ALA A 894 77.02 -29.46 -33.75
CA ALA A 894 78.03 -28.71 -34.51
C ALA A 894 79.10 -28.02 -33.63
N ASP A 895 80.32 -27.88 -34.16
CA ASP A 895 81.44 -27.20 -33.48
C ASP A 895 81.54 -25.71 -33.89
N GLY A 896 81.72 -24.81 -32.91
CA GLY A 896 82.00 -23.38 -33.13
C GLY A 896 80.84 -22.59 -33.76
N LEU A 897 79.76 -22.38 -33.01
CA LEU A 897 78.54 -21.72 -33.47
C LEU A 897 78.51 -20.22 -33.09
N GLU A 898 78.32 -19.33 -34.07
CA GLU A 898 78.21 -17.88 -33.85
C GLU A 898 76.89 -17.29 -34.38
N ALA A 899 76.41 -16.24 -33.70
CA ALA A 899 75.22 -15.47 -34.00
C ALA A 899 75.57 -14.08 -34.57
N VAL A 900 74.92 -13.70 -35.66
CA VAL A 900 75.12 -12.39 -36.32
C VAL A 900 73.95 -11.47 -36.01
N TYR A 901 74.18 -10.29 -35.44
CA TYR A 901 73.17 -9.27 -35.14
C TYR A 901 73.25 -8.11 -36.14
N THR A 902 72.11 -7.51 -36.48
CA THR A 902 72.06 -6.36 -37.39
C THR A 902 71.40 -5.16 -36.71
N VAL A 903 72.15 -4.06 -36.54
CA VAL A 903 71.64 -2.81 -35.94
C VAL A 903 71.85 -1.68 -36.93
N ASN A 904 70.78 -0.98 -37.32
CA ASN A 904 70.83 0.14 -38.28
C ASN A 904 71.64 -0.17 -39.57
N ARG A 905 71.45 -1.37 -40.13
CA ARG A 905 72.13 -1.89 -41.34
C ARG A 905 73.63 -2.20 -41.19
N ARG A 906 74.17 -2.26 -39.97
CA ARG A 906 75.52 -2.76 -39.67
C ARG A 906 75.45 -4.11 -38.95
N HIS A 907 76.40 -5.00 -39.24
CA HIS A 907 76.47 -6.33 -38.65
C HIS A 907 77.46 -6.38 -37.48
N TYR A 908 77.06 -7.06 -36.41
CA TYR A 908 77.85 -7.29 -35.20
C TYR A 908 77.81 -8.79 -34.86
N GLN A 909 78.95 -9.44 -34.64
CA GLN A 909 79.02 -10.90 -34.37
C GLN A 909 79.20 -11.20 -32.87
N ALA A 910 78.57 -12.28 -32.37
CA ALA A 910 78.79 -12.80 -31.01
C ALA A 910 78.55 -14.34 -30.94
N PRO A 911 79.16 -15.08 -29.98
CA PRO A 911 79.02 -16.54 -29.83
C PRO A 911 77.59 -17.05 -29.52
N ALA A 912 77.22 -18.29 -29.93
CA ALA A 912 75.89 -18.89 -29.72
C ALA A 912 75.89 -20.39 -29.35
N THR A 913 74.86 -20.87 -28.64
CA THR A 913 74.78 -22.24 -28.08
C THR A 913 73.88 -23.22 -28.86
N ALA A 914 72.84 -22.75 -29.54
CA ALA A 914 71.99 -23.56 -30.42
C ALA A 914 71.18 -22.65 -31.36
N GLY A 915 70.74 -23.19 -32.49
CA GLY A 915 69.87 -22.46 -33.41
C GLY A 915 69.33 -23.30 -34.58
N TYR A 916 68.35 -22.73 -35.28
CA TYR A 916 67.66 -23.37 -36.39
C TYR A 916 68.14 -22.81 -37.74
N LEU A 917 68.49 -23.68 -38.67
CA LEU A 917 68.84 -23.26 -40.03
C LEU A 917 67.67 -23.56 -40.97
N ALA A 918 66.89 -22.52 -41.26
CA ALA A 918 65.64 -22.62 -42.01
C ALA A 918 65.80 -23.25 -43.41
N GLU A 919 66.88 -22.92 -44.13
CA GLU A 919 67.16 -23.45 -45.49
C GLU A 919 67.27 -24.97 -45.53
N ARG A 920 67.89 -25.58 -44.51
CA ARG A 920 68.11 -27.03 -44.41
C ARG A 920 67.06 -27.73 -43.53
N ARG A 921 66.12 -26.97 -42.96
CA ARG A 921 65.11 -27.43 -41.99
C ARG A 921 65.71 -28.29 -40.86
N THR A 922 66.90 -27.92 -40.41
CA THR A 922 67.70 -28.71 -39.46
C THR A 922 68.10 -27.85 -38.26
N PHE A 923 67.93 -28.38 -37.06
CA PHE A 923 68.44 -27.77 -35.83
C PHE A 923 69.92 -28.09 -35.63
N TYR A 924 70.71 -27.08 -35.28
CA TYR A 924 72.12 -27.23 -34.89
C TYR A 924 72.28 -26.85 -33.42
N VAL A 925 72.91 -27.73 -32.68
CA VAL A 925 73.23 -27.50 -31.26
C VAL A 925 74.75 -27.54 -31.10
N ALA A 926 75.32 -26.58 -30.36
CA ALA A 926 76.76 -26.58 -30.11
C ALA A 926 77.15 -27.86 -29.36
N ALA A 927 78.15 -28.58 -29.86
CA ALA A 927 78.49 -29.92 -29.38
C ALA A 927 78.93 -29.95 -27.90
N ASP A 928 79.36 -28.80 -27.35
CA ASP A 928 79.79 -28.60 -25.97
C ASP A 928 78.65 -28.18 -25.01
N SER A 929 77.42 -28.02 -25.50
CA SER A 929 76.33 -27.34 -24.74
C SER A 929 75.35 -28.26 -23.98
N GLY A 930 75.58 -29.57 -23.92
CA GLY A 930 74.68 -30.50 -23.20
C GLY A 930 73.40 -30.90 -23.96
N LEU A 931 73.38 -30.66 -25.28
CA LEU A 931 72.49 -31.17 -26.35
C LEU A 931 70.96 -31.04 -26.14
N THR A 932 70.35 -31.70 -25.16
CA THR A 932 68.89 -31.82 -25.03
C THR A 932 68.19 -30.50 -24.69
N MET A 933 68.63 -29.79 -23.65
CA MET A 933 68.00 -28.52 -23.28
C MET A 933 68.24 -27.42 -24.33
N PRO A 934 69.46 -27.23 -24.87
CA PRO A 934 69.68 -26.29 -25.96
C PRO A 934 68.87 -26.62 -27.23
N PHE A 935 68.60 -27.90 -27.50
CA PHE A 935 67.67 -28.31 -28.56
C PHE A 935 66.26 -27.82 -28.27
N TYR A 936 65.71 -28.08 -27.07
CA TYR A 936 64.39 -27.58 -26.70
C TYR A 936 64.34 -26.04 -26.62
N GLU A 937 65.44 -25.36 -26.26
CA GLU A 937 65.53 -23.89 -26.30
C GLU A 937 65.44 -23.36 -27.73
N ALA A 938 66.11 -24.03 -28.67
CA ALA A 938 66.00 -23.69 -30.09
C ALA A 938 64.61 -24.00 -30.65
N VAL A 939 64.01 -25.13 -30.26
CA VAL A 939 62.63 -25.50 -30.67
C VAL A 939 61.60 -24.53 -30.08
N ALA A 940 61.75 -24.13 -28.82
CA ALA A 940 60.87 -23.16 -28.16
C ALA A 940 60.89 -21.80 -28.87
N LYS A 941 62.04 -21.36 -29.39
CA LYS A 941 62.16 -20.12 -30.19
C LYS A 941 61.42 -20.17 -31.52
N GLU A 942 61.19 -21.36 -32.08
CA GLU A 942 60.48 -21.53 -33.36
C GLU A 942 58.99 -21.84 -33.16
N ILE A 943 58.63 -22.52 -32.06
CA ILE A 943 57.26 -22.95 -31.76
C ILE A 943 56.48 -21.88 -30.99
N PHE A 944 57.13 -21.08 -30.15
CA PHE A 944 56.50 -19.97 -29.43
C PHE A 944 56.81 -18.63 -30.08
N ASP A 945 56.01 -17.60 -29.78
CA ASP A 945 56.24 -16.25 -30.29
C ASP A 945 57.61 -15.69 -29.80
N ALA A 946 58.25 -14.83 -30.60
CA ALA A 946 59.64 -14.37 -30.41
C ALA A 946 59.97 -13.70 -29.06
N ASN A 947 58.96 -13.30 -28.29
CA ASN A 947 59.10 -12.69 -26.95
C ASN A 947 58.79 -13.66 -25.80
N SER A 948 58.69 -14.96 -26.08
CA SER A 948 58.31 -15.96 -25.08
C SER A 948 59.41 -16.15 -24.02
N PRO A 949 59.05 -16.21 -22.72
CA PRO A 949 60.01 -16.43 -21.64
C PRO A 949 60.88 -17.69 -21.85
N PRO A 950 62.20 -17.64 -21.60
CA PRO A 950 63.08 -18.81 -21.71
C PRO A 950 62.64 -19.99 -20.84
N ALA A 951 61.95 -19.74 -19.73
CA ALA A 951 61.40 -20.76 -18.84
C ALA A 951 60.36 -21.67 -19.53
N TYR A 952 59.68 -21.19 -20.57
CA TYR A 952 58.70 -22.01 -21.32
C TYR A 952 59.36 -23.20 -22.02
N THR A 953 60.67 -23.13 -22.27
CA THR A 953 61.46 -24.27 -22.76
C THR A 953 61.28 -25.50 -21.88
N TYR A 954 61.35 -25.32 -20.56
CA TYR A 954 61.23 -26.44 -19.62
C TYR A 954 59.79 -26.95 -19.54
N GLY A 955 58.80 -26.05 -19.56
CA GLY A 955 57.39 -26.42 -19.63
C GLY A 955 57.02 -27.18 -20.91
N LEU A 956 57.59 -26.80 -22.06
CA LEU A 956 57.45 -27.52 -23.32
C LEU A 956 58.04 -28.93 -23.23
N TYR A 957 59.25 -29.05 -22.69
CA TYR A 957 59.89 -30.35 -22.46
C TYR A 957 59.01 -31.25 -21.57
N ARG A 958 58.51 -30.74 -20.44
CA ARG A 958 57.65 -31.50 -19.51
C ARG A 958 56.33 -31.92 -20.14
N ALA A 959 55.66 -31.03 -20.87
CA ALA A 959 54.38 -31.33 -21.50
C ALA A 959 54.49 -32.44 -22.56
N VAL A 960 55.56 -32.42 -23.38
CA VAL A 960 55.81 -33.46 -24.39
C VAL A 960 56.00 -34.83 -23.75
N HIS A 961 56.76 -34.89 -22.66
CA HIS A 961 57.04 -36.14 -21.95
C HIS A 961 55.83 -36.65 -21.14
N GLU A 962 54.98 -35.77 -20.60
CA GLU A 962 53.75 -36.18 -19.87
C GLU A 962 52.68 -36.74 -20.83
N ILE A 963 52.47 -36.11 -21.99
CA ILE A 963 51.48 -36.56 -22.98
C ILE A 963 51.85 -37.94 -23.54
N THR A 964 53.15 -38.19 -23.69
CA THR A 964 53.67 -39.45 -24.25
C THR A 964 53.87 -40.53 -23.18
N ALA A 965 53.47 -40.27 -21.92
CA ALA A 965 53.54 -41.24 -20.85
C ALA A 965 52.45 -42.34 -20.98
N PRO A 966 52.74 -43.61 -20.62
CA PRO A 966 51.76 -44.69 -20.73
C PRO A 966 50.54 -44.47 -19.83
N GLY A 967 49.32 -44.54 -20.40
CA GLY A 967 48.06 -44.43 -19.66
C GLY A 967 47.36 -43.06 -19.72
N PHE A 968 48.01 -42.03 -20.27
CA PHE A 968 47.47 -40.67 -20.37
C PHE A 968 46.10 -40.58 -21.08
N ALA A 969 45.89 -41.39 -22.13
CA ALA A 969 44.65 -41.40 -22.91
C ALA A 969 43.45 -42.08 -22.21
N GLN A 970 43.64 -42.82 -21.12
CA GLN A 970 42.53 -43.45 -20.39
C GLN A 970 41.96 -42.53 -19.31
N SER A 971 42.82 -41.80 -18.59
CA SER A 971 42.39 -40.92 -17.49
C SER A 971 41.80 -39.59 -17.96
N HIS A 972 42.19 -39.08 -19.13
CA HIS A 972 41.78 -37.74 -19.56
C HIS A 972 40.45 -37.70 -20.35
N PHE A 973 39.85 -38.86 -20.64
CA PHE A 973 38.60 -38.98 -21.41
C PHE A 973 37.35 -39.31 -20.57
N GLU A 974 37.47 -39.71 -19.30
CA GLU A 974 36.33 -39.98 -18.41
C GLU A 974 35.70 -38.69 -17.83
N ASP A 975 36.44 -37.57 -17.79
CA ASP A 975 35.98 -36.28 -17.22
C ASP A 975 35.24 -35.36 -18.23
N LEU A 976 35.08 -35.77 -19.49
CA LEU A 976 34.36 -35.03 -20.53
C LEU A 976 33.29 -35.94 -21.15
N ASP A 977 32.01 -35.73 -20.84
CA ASP A 977 30.85 -36.41 -21.46
C ASP A 977 30.89 -36.27 -23.00
N ILE A 978 31.61 -37.17 -23.67
CA ILE A 978 31.64 -37.33 -25.12
C ILE A 978 30.94 -38.64 -25.44
N LYS A 979 29.90 -38.54 -26.26
CA LYS A 979 29.07 -39.66 -26.72
C LYS A 979 29.93 -40.76 -27.37
N GLU A 980 29.58 -42.00 -27.06
CA GLU A 980 30.17 -43.27 -27.52
C GLU A 980 30.20 -43.47 -29.07
N GLU A 981 29.78 -42.48 -29.86
CA GLU A 981 29.87 -42.49 -31.33
C GLU A 981 31.20 -41.91 -31.87
N ASP A 982 31.92 -41.08 -31.11
CA ASP A 982 33.26 -40.59 -31.51
C ASP A 982 34.39 -41.61 -31.26
N LEU A 983 34.05 -42.77 -30.67
CA LEU A 983 34.93 -43.94 -30.54
C LEU A 983 34.95 -44.83 -31.80
N LYS A 984 34.14 -44.53 -32.83
CA LYS A 984 34.05 -45.38 -34.04
C LYS A 984 34.65 -44.80 -35.32
N GLN A 985 35.20 -43.59 -35.35
CA GLN A 985 35.77 -43.00 -36.58
C GLN A 985 37.29 -42.81 -36.54
N SER A 986 38.02 -43.82 -36.05
CA SER A 986 39.38 -44.14 -36.54
C SER A 986 39.41 -45.41 -37.41
N GLN A 987 38.27 -45.86 -37.94
CA GLN A 987 38.26 -46.74 -39.10
C GLN A 987 37.45 -46.08 -40.23
N GLN A 988 38.19 -45.69 -41.28
CA GLN A 988 37.75 -45.37 -42.64
C GLN A 988 37.43 -43.90 -42.96
N ASP A 989 38.51 -43.17 -43.29
CA ASP A 989 38.73 -42.62 -44.63
C ASP A 989 37.65 -42.96 -45.69
N LYS A 990 36.99 -41.93 -46.24
CA LYS A 990 37.08 -41.56 -47.68
C LYS A 990 36.10 -40.44 -48.06
N THR A 991 36.68 -39.29 -48.39
CA THR A 991 36.31 -38.32 -49.45
C THR A 991 34.84 -37.88 -49.65
N ALA A 992 34.69 -36.55 -49.64
CA ALA A 992 33.69 -35.69 -50.30
C ALA A 992 33.37 -36.10 -51.77
N PRO A 993 32.45 -35.42 -52.52
CA PRO A 993 31.78 -34.13 -52.28
C PRO A 993 30.26 -34.19 -52.66
N THR A 994 29.40 -33.16 -52.74
CA THR A 994 29.53 -31.72 -53.02
C THR A 994 28.15 -31.08 -52.79
N GLU A 995 28.17 -29.80 -52.41
CA GLU A 995 27.24 -28.74 -52.85
C GLU A 995 25.73 -28.76 -52.53
N LYS A 996 25.34 -27.72 -51.77
CA LYS A 996 24.56 -26.54 -52.19
C LYS A 996 23.24 -26.25 -51.46
N GLU A 997 23.26 -25.05 -50.89
CA GLU A 997 22.25 -23.99 -50.98
C GLU A 997 20.89 -24.10 -50.27
N ALA A 998 20.77 -23.25 -49.25
CA ALA A 998 19.76 -22.18 -49.10
C ALA A 998 18.26 -22.52 -49.30
N SER A 999 17.48 -22.45 -48.21
CA SER A 999 16.67 -21.26 -47.86
C SER A 999 15.54 -21.57 -46.85
N GLY A 1000 15.46 -20.75 -45.80
CA GLY A 1000 14.25 -20.06 -45.32
C GLY A 1000 12.98 -20.81 -44.85
N SER A 1001 12.82 -20.85 -43.52
CA SER A 1001 11.57 -20.59 -42.72
C SER A 1001 10.46 -21.66 -42.69
N ALA A 1002 9.72 -21.95 -41.61
CA ALA A 1002 9.63 -21.38 -40.26
C ALA A 1002 9.10 -22.42 -39.21
N GLU A 1003 9.65 -22.29 -38.00
CA GLU A 1003 9.20 -22.62 -36.62
C GLU A 1003 7.75 -23.09 -36.29
N LYS A 1004 7.61 -24.11 -35.42
CA LYS A 1004 7.44 -24.04 -33.93
C LYS A 1004 6.40 -25.05 -33.37
N GLY A 1005 6.83 -25.82 -32.37
CA GLY A 1005 5.97 -26.63 -31.47
C GLY A 1005 6.82 -27.47 -30.51
N HIS A 1006 7.04 -26.98 -29.29
CA HIS A 1006 7.96 -27.55 -28.30
C HIS A 1006 7.51 -28.94 -27.78
N GLY A 1007 8.31 -29.96 -28.09
CA GLY A 1007 8.22 -31.29 -27.47
C GLY A 1007 8.83 -31.33 -26.06
N LEU A 1008 8.18 -32.12 -25.20
CA LEU A 1008 8.49 -32.39 -23.80
C LEU A 1008 9.90 -32.99 -23.57
N PRO A 1009 10.67 -32.55 -22.54
CA PRO A 1009 11.95 -33.17 -22.14
C PRO A 1009 11.78 -34.57 -21.49
N ALA A 1010 12.81 -35.41 -21.62
CA ALA A 1010 12.83 -36.85 -21.36
C ALA A 1010 12.87 -37.32 -19.88
N ASP A 1011 12.23 -36.63 -18.93
CA ASP A 1011 12.02 -37.14 -17.55
C ASP A 1011 10.58 -37.63 -17.39
N VAL A 1012 10.27 -38.83 -17.91
CA VAL A 1012 8.88 -39.27 -18.11
C VAL A 1012 8.26 -39.90 -16.86
N ASN A 1013 9.04 -40.45 -15.92
CA ASN A 1013 8.52 -41.22 -14.77
C ASN A 1013 8.92 -40.63 -13.40
N PRO A 1014 8.02 -40.64 -12.39
CA PRO A 1014 8.37 -40.36 -11.00
C PRO A 1014 9.42 -41.36 -10.48
N PHE A 1015 10.40 -40.90 -9.70
CA PHE A 1015 11.46 -41.73 -9.16
C PHE A 1015 11.25 -42.02 -7.66
N LEU A 1016 11.76 -43.16 -7.17
CA LEU A 1016 11.67 -43.52 -5.75
C LEU A 1016 12.59 -42.60 -4.90
N PRO A 1017 12.09 -41.94 -3.85
CA PRO A 1017 12.93 -41.16 -2.96
C PRO A 1017 13.94 -42.05 -2.20
N LYS A 1018 15.20 -41.61 -2.20
CA LYS A 1018 16.32 -42.19 -1.45
C LYS A 1018 16.78 -41.19 -0.36
N PRO A 1019 15.98 -40.98 0.70
CA PRO A 1019 16.33 -40.04 1.77
C PRO A 1019 17.63 -40.46 2.46
N ASN A 1020 18.54 -39.51 2.56
CA ASN A 1020 19.79 -39.58 3.29
C ASN A 1020 19.64 -38.93 4.68
N LYS A 1021 20.61 -39.14 5.58
CA LYS A 1021 20.66 -38.43 6.86
C LYS A 1021 20.81 -36.93 6.60
N ILE A 1022 20.00 -36.10 7.27
CA ILE A 1022 20.03 -34.65 7.14
C ILE A 1022 20.96 -34.08 8.23
N GLU A 1023 21.99 -33.33 7.85
CA GLU A 1023 22.93 -32.71 8.79
C GLU A 1023 22.39 -31.40 9.39
N LYS A 1024 22.77 -31.09 10.65
CA LYS A 1024 22.42 -29.81 11.30
C LYS A 1024 23.31 -28.70 10.73
N LEU A 1025 22.71 -27.57 10.37
CA LEU A 1025 23.44 -26.40 9.86
C LEU A 1025 24.11 -25.64 11.03
N SER A 1026 25.45 -25.53 11.03
CA SER A 1026 26.25 -24.90 12.10
C SER A 1026 26.67 -23.45 11.82
N GLY A 1027 26.43 -22.93 10.61
CA GLY A 1027 26.82 -21.58 10.18
C GLY A 1027 26.26 -21.23 8.79
N ARG A 1028 26.40 -19.98 8.34
CA ARG A 1028 25.87 -19.51 7.05
C ARG A 1028 26.98 -18.86 6.22
N THR A 1029 27.12 -19.28 4.97
CA THR A 1029 28.02 -18.64 4.00
C THR A 1029 27.20 -17.94 2.92
N TYR A 1030 27.49 -16.66 2.70
CA TYR A 1030 26.85 -15.84 1.66
C TYR A 1030 27.89 -15.42 0.62
N THR A 1031 27.53 -15.45 -0.66
CA THR A 1031 28.36 -14.90 -1.74
C THR A 1031 28.30 -13.37 -1.73
N GLU A 1032 29.45 -12.69 -1.85
CA GLU A 1032 29.43 -11.22 -1.95
C GLU A 1032 28.74 -10.78 -3.25
N PRO A 1033 27.78 -9.84 -3.19
CA PRO A 1033 27.09 -9.38 -4.37
C PRO A 1033 27.97 -8.45 -5.20
N THR A 1034 28.24 -8.83 -6.45
CA THR A 1034 28.75 -7.89 -7.47
C THR A 1034 27.74 -6.74 -7.64
N ARG A 1035 28.18 -5.51 -7.30
CA ARG A 1035 27.44 -4.24 -7.38
C ARG A 1035 26.53 -4.12 -8.62
N LYS A 1036 25.21 -4.00 -8.41
CA LYS A 1036 24.28 -3.32 -9.33
C LYS A 1036 23.32 -2.39 -8.56
N LYS A 1037 22.90 -1.31 -9.24
CA LYS A 1037 22.36 -0.03 -8.73
C LYS A 1037 21.06 -0.13 -7.91
N LYS A 1038 20.96 0.79 -6.93
CA LYS A 1038 19.88 1.01 -5.95
C LYS A 1038 18.53 1.41 -6.58
N SER A 1039 17.45 0.78 -6.13
CA SER A 1039 16.13 1.43 -5.95
C SER A 1039 15.60 1.08 -4.56
N LYS A 1040 14.96 2.06 -3.89
CA LYS A 1040 14.47 1.96 -2.51
C LYS A 1040 13.14 1.20 -2.47
N ALA A 1041 13.11 0.03 -1.82
CA ALA A 1041 11.92 -0.67 -1.34
C ALA A 1041 12.18 -1.14 0.11
N PRO A 1042 11.15 -1.30 0.96
CA PRO A 1042 11.33 -1.65 2.37
C PRO A 1042 11.92 -3.06 2.49
N ALA A 1043 12.74 -3.30 3.51
CA ALA A 1043 13.50 -4.52 3.71
C ALA A 1043 12.63 -5.78 3.58
N SER A 1044 12.75 -6.48 2.43
CA SER A 1044 12.13 -7.78 2.23
C SER A 1044 12.93 -8.84 2.99
N THR A 1045 12.20 -9.83 3.50
CA THR A 1045 12.72 -11.05 4.13
C THR A 1045 13.70 -11.87 3.28
N ASP A 1046 13.92 -11.51 2.01
CA ASP A 1046 14.80 -12.27 1.09
C ASP A 1046 16.29 -12.09 1.38
N ALA A 1047 16.70 -10.99 2.01
CA ALA A 1047 18.11 -10.78 2.37
C ALA A 1047 18.65 -11.76 3.45
N LEU A 1048 17.75 -12.49 4.12
CA LEU A 1048 18.08 -13.51 5.13
C LEU A 1048 17.91 -14.95 4.63
N ARG A 1049 17.40 -15.15 3.40
CA ARG A 1049 17.18 -16.46 2.75
C ARG A 1049 18.39 -16.83 1.88
N HIS A 1050 18.52 -18.11 1.50
CA HIS A 1050 19.48 -18.59 0.49
C HIS A 1050 20.95 -18.56 0.92
N SER A 1051 21.25 -19.10 2.10
CA SER A 1051 22.64 -19.59 2.30
C SER A 1051 22.89 -20.75 1.35
N ILE A 1052 24.14 -20.89 0.88
CA ILE A 1052 24.52 -21.99 -0.04
C ILE A 1052 24.12 -23.35 0.59
N GLU A 1053 24.28 -23.46 1.90
CA GLU A 1053 24.00 -24.67 2.68
C GLU A 1053 22.48 -24.94 2.82
N GLU A 1054 21.64 -23.91 3.03
CA GLU A 1054 20.18 -24.06 3.12
C GLU A 1054 19.54 -24.41 1.76
N ASP A 1055 20.02 -23.80 0.67
CA ASP A 1055 19.52 -24.11 -0.69
C ASP A 1055 19.88 -25.54 -1.12
N ALA A 1056 21.07 -26.02 -0.74
CA ALA A 1056 21.44 -27.43 -0.92
C ALA A 1056 20.48 -28.36 -0.14
N GLN A 1057 20.18 -28.05 1.12
CA GLN A 1057 19.30 -28.86 1.97
C GLN A 1057 17.83 -28.87 1.47
N LEU A 1058 17.32 -27.74 0.98
CA LEU A 1058 15.97 -27.66 0.40
C LEU A 1058 15.85 -28.48 -0.89
N ASN A 1059 16.89 -28.49 -1.72
CA ASN A 1059 16.94 -29.34 -2.91
C ASN A 1059 16.97 -30.82 -2.51
N ASP A 1060 17.76 -31.19 -1.50
CA ASP A 1060 17.80 -32.56 -0.99
C ASP A 1060 16.43 -33.01 -0.46
N LEU A 1061 15.72 -32.18 0.30
CA LEU A 1061 14.34 -32.50 0.74
C LEU A 1061 13.40 -32.73 -0.44
N LYS A 1062 13.42 -31.84 -1.45
CA LYS A 1062 12.54 -31.95 -2.61
C LYS A 1062 12.84 -33.19 -3.45
N PHE A 1063 14.09 -33.44 -3.77
CA PHE A 1063 14.47 -34.52 -4.69
C PHE A 1063 14.70 -35.84 -3.94
N LYS A 1064 15.57 -35.88 -2.94
CA LYS A 1064 15.96 -37.13 -2.28
C LYS A 1064 14.92 -37.65 -1.29
N HIS A 1065 14.21 -36.78 -0.57
CA HIS A 1065 13.24 -37.21 0.46
C HIS A 1065 11.82 -37.38 -0.06
N TYR A 1066 11.36 -36.48 -0.94
CA TYR A 1066 9.97 -36.46 -1.39
C TYR A 1066 9.78 -36.67 -2.89
N ALA A 1067 10.86 -36.85 -3.67
CA ALA A 1067 10.80 -37.10 -5.11
C ALA A 1067 9.86 -36.15 -5.86
N VAL A 1068 9.88 -34.86 -5.47
CA VAL A 1068 9.07 -33.80 -6.04
C VAL A 1068 7.56 -34.00 -5.82
N HIS A 1069 7.17 -34.61 -4.70
CA HIS A 1069 5.79 -34.72 -4.23
C HIS A 1069 5.49 -33.83 -3.02
N CYS A 1070 4.22 -33.45 -2.89
CA CYS A 1070 3.69 -32.71 -1.74
C CYS A 1070 3.41 -33.66 -0.56
N GLN A 1071 3.88 -33.31 0.63
CA GLN A 1071 3.67 -34.08 1.86
C GLN A 1071 2.20 -34.26 2.24
N ALA A 1072 1.35 -33.27 1.93
CA ALA A 1072 -0.10 -33.36 2.19
C ALA A 1072 -0.80 -34.28 1.17
N CYS A 1073 -0.45 -34.18 -0.11
CA CYS A 1073 -1.02 -35.02 -1.16
C CYS A 1073 -0.75 -36.50 -0.92
N ILE A 1074 0.52 -36.84 -0.62
CA ILE A 1074 0.91 -38.23 -0.32
C ILE A 1074 0.60 -38.63 1.13
N GLY A 1075 0.13 -37.69 1.96
CA GLY A 1075 -0.45 -37.98 3.27
C GLY A 1075 -1.87 -38.55 3.10
N ALA A 1076 -2.69 -37.90 2.28
CA ALA A 1076 -4.07 -38.29 2.01
C ALA A 1076 -4.21 -39.48 1.04
N TYR A 1077 -3.34 -39.57 0.03
CA TYR A 1077 -3.47 -40.54 -1.06
C TYR A 1077 -2.17 -41.34 -1.26
N ASP A 1078 -2.24 -42.47 -1.97
CA ASP A 1078 -1.03 -43.13 -2.47
C ASP A 1078 -0.40 -42.31 -3.61
N VAL A 1079 0.87 -42.53 -3.91
CA VAL A 1079 1.67 -41.67 -4.81
C VAL A 1079 1.10 -41.63 -6.23
N LEU A 1080 0.65 -42.78 -6.73
CA LEU A 1080 0.05 -42.90 -8.05
C LEU A 1080 -1.35 -42.25 -8.12
N ASP A 1081 -2.08 -42.17 -7.01
CA ASP A 1081 -3.36 -41.47 -6.95
C ASP A 1081 -3.14 -39.94 -6.84
N ALA A 1082 -2.11 -39.54 -6.10
CA ALA A 1082 -1.70 -38.13 -5.96
C ALA A 1082 -1.10 -37.55 -7.26
N ALA A 1083 -0.52 -38.40 -8.11
CA ALA A 1083 0.04 -38.03 -9.41
C ALA A 1083 -0.27 -39.13 -10.46
N PRO A 1084 -1.52 -39.20 -10.96
CA PRO A 1084 -1.98 -40.24 -11.87
C PRO A 1084 -1.10 -40.35 -13.13
N PRO A 1085 -0.76 -41.58 -13.57
CA PRO A 1085 -0.15 -41.80 -14.88
C PRO A 1085 -0.94 -41.07 -15.98
N GLN A 1086 -0.24 -40.51 -16.97
CA GLN A 1086 -0.82 -39.69 -18.06
C GLN A 1086 -1.33 -38.28 -17.68
N SER A 1087 -1.24 -37.87 -16.40
CA SER A 1087 -1.46 -36.47 -16.03
C SER A 1087 -0.19 -35.63 -16.20
N TYR A 1088 -0.31 -34.32 -16.47
CA TYR A 1088 0.86 -33.43 -16.57
C TYR A 1088 1.69 -33.38 -15.28
N VAL A 1089 1.03 -33.56 -14.12
CA VAL A 1089 1.67 -33.69 -12.82
C VAL A 1089 2.31 -35.08 -12.61
N HIS A 1090 2.30 -35.98 -13.57
CA HIS A 1090 3.04 -37.25 -13.51
C HIS A 1090 4.52 -37.11 -13.85
N SER A 1091 4.93 -36.10 -14.62
CA SER A 1091 6.37 -35.87 -14.89
C SER A 1091 7.02 -35.09 -13.72
N PRO A 1092 8.19 -35.52 -13.21
CA PRO A 1092 8.96 -34.76 -12.23
C PRO A 1092 9.33 -33.35 -12.71
N HIS A 1093 9.55 -33.19 -14.02
CA HIS A 1093 9.90 -31.92 -14.64
C HIS A 1093 8.86 -30.82 -14.34
N TYR A 1094 7.58 -31.15 -14.50
CA TYR A 1094 6.50 -30.21 -14.26
C TYR A 1094 6.14 -30.04 -12.80
N ARG A 1095 6.24 -31.10 -12.01
CA ARG A 1095 6.04 -31.02 -10.57
C ARG A 1095 7.07 -30.14 -9.87
N LYS A 1096 8.30 -30.08 -10.37
CA LYS A 1096 9.37 -29.23 -9.80
C LYS A 1096 8.93 -27.76 -9.68
N SER A 1097 8.15 -27.28 -10.65
CA SER A 1097 7.68 -25.89 -10.68
C SER A 1097 6.56 -25.57 -9.68
N ILE A 1098 5.80 -26.57 -9.22
CA ILE A 1098 4.64 -26.39 -8.32
C ILE A 1098 4.91 -26.83 -6.89
N ILE A 1099 6.08 -27.41 -6.59
CA ILE A 1099 6.49 -27.84 -5.26
C ILE A 1099 7.36 -26.78 -4.57
N HIS A 1100 6.87 -26.28 -3.45
CA HIS A 1100 7.48 -25.22 -2.66
C HIS A 1100 7.91 -25.73 -1.28
N ALA A 1101 8.96 -25.13 -0.74
CA ALA A 1101 9.36 -25.30 0.65
C ALA A 1101 8.65 -24.24 1.48
N HIS A 1102 7.81 -24.68 2.42
CA HIS A 1102 7.03 -23.84 3.32
C HIS A 1102 7.71 -23.78 4.69
N HIS A 1103 7.95 -22.58 5.21
CA HIS A 1103 8.51 -22.39 6.55
C HIS A 1103 7.37 -22.18 7.54
N VAL A 1104 7.17 -23.13 8.47
CA VAL A 1104 6.04 -23.13 9.41
C VAL A 1104 6.13 -21.98 10.42
N LYS A 1105 7.34 -21.57 10.80
CA LYS A 1105 7.61 -20.34 11.55
C LYS A 1105 8.31 -19.32 10.66
N LEU A 1106 7.73 -18.12 10.53
CA LEU A 1106 8.32 -17.00 9.79
C LEU A 1106 9.72 -16.63 10.33
N LEU A 1107 10.72 -16.57 9.45
CA LEU A 1107 12.12 -16.24 9.76
C LEU A 1107 12.29 -14.89 10.49
N ALA A 1108 11.38 -13.94 10.27
CA ALA A 1108 11.35 -12.64 10.96
C ALA A 1108 11.05 -12.75 12.47
N ASN A 1109 10.37 -13.82 12.91
CA ASN A 1109 10.10 -14.10 14.33
C ASN A 1109 11.22 -14.93 14.99
N LEU A 1110 12.12 -15.53 14.19
CA LEU A 1110 13.32 -16.24 14.68
C LEU A 1110 14.49 -15.28 14.92
N ALA A 1111 14.60 -14.19 14.17
CA ALA A 1111 15.65 -13.16 14.33
C ALA A 1111 15.58 -12.36 15.65
N LYS A 1112 14.52 -12.55 16.47
CA LYS A 1112 14.39 -11.96 17.82
C LYS A 1112 14.96 -12.84 18.93
N VAL A 1113 15.37 -14.08 18.61
CA VAL A 1113 16.01 -14.99 19.55
C VAL A 1113 17.51 -15.06 19.19
N SER A 1114 18.35 -15.27 20.20
CA SER A 1114 19.82 -15.18 20.20
C SER A 1114 20.51 -15.67 18.91
N LYS A 1115 21.68 -15.08 18.58
CA LYS A 1115 22.60 -15.53 17.52
C LYS A 1115 23.02 -17.01 17.66
N ASP A 1116 22.84 -17.58 18.84
CA ASP A 1116 23.16 -18.97 19.19
C ASP A 1116 21.95 -19.92 19.12
N ASP A 1117 20.74 -19.40 18.84
CA ASP A 1117 19.55 -20.23 18.71
C ASP A 1117 19.41 -20.76 17.26
N THR A 1118 19.89 -21.99 17.06
CA THR A 1118 19.74 -22.73 15.79
C THR A 1118 18.36 -23.39 15.65
N ASP A 1119 17.47 -23.20 16.63
CA ASP A 1119 16.22 -23.93 16.74
C ASP A 1119 15.11 -23.32 15.86
N GLY A 1120 15.20 -23.57 14.56
CA GLY A 1120 14.20 -23.14 13.58
C GLY A 1120 14.67 -22.91 12.15
N PHE A 1121 15.94 -23.20 11.83
CA PHE A 1121 16.50 -23.03 10.47
C PHE A 1121 16.64 -24.37 9.73
N GLY A 1122 16.50 -24.32 8.40
CA GLY A 1122 16.60 -25.49 7.53
C GLY A 1122 15.48 -26.52 7.75
N ALA A 1123 15.79 -27.80 7.51
CA ALA A 1123 14.83 -28.91 7.51
C ALA A 1123 13.96 -29.05 8.79
N ARG A 1124 14.35 -28.45 9.93
CA ARG A 1124 13.60 -28.49 11.21
C ARG A 1124 12.31 -27.64 11.25
N ASN A 1125 12.11 -26.79 10.24
CA ASN A 1125 11.01 -25.84 10.15
C ASN A 1125 10.38 -25.82 8.75
N VAL A 1126 10.74 -26.77 7.88
CA VAL A 1126 10.34 -26.79 6.47
C VAL A 1126 9.39 -27.95 6.19
N LEU A 1127 8.28 -27.64 5.52
CA LEU A 1127 7.38 -28.60 4.88
C LEU A 1127 7.46 -28.47 3.37
N ILE A 1128 7.42 -29.59 2.64
CA ILE A 1128 7.37 -29.62 1.18
C ILE A 1128 5.92 -29.73 0.74
N LEU A 1129 5.37 -28.62 0.23
CA LEU A 1129 3.96 -28.50 -0.15
C LEU A 1129 3.82 -28.09 -1.61
N CYS A 1130 2.77 -28.56 -2.29
CA CYS A 1130 2.41 -28.01 -3.60
C CYS A 1130 1.80 -26.61 -3.42
N ARG A 1131 1.81 -25.79 -4.48
CA ARG A 1131 1.29 -24.42 -4.47
C ARG A 1131 -0.12 -24.29 -3.85
N PHE A 1132 -1.01 -25.26 -4.10
CA PHE A 1132 -2.36 -25.30 -3.53
C PHE A 1132 -2.34 -25.49 -2.00
N HIS A 1133 -1.70 -26.55 -1.52
CA HIS A 1133 -1.61 -26.84 -0.08
C HIS A 1133 -0.75 -25.81 0.67
N HIS A 1134 0.24 -25.20 0.02
CA HIS A 1134 1.00 -24.10 0.60
C HIS A 1134 0.10 -22.89 0.88
N ALA A 1135 -0.84 -22.57 -0.01
CA ALA A 1135 -1.76 -21.44 0.16
C ALA A 1135 -2.89 -21.73 1.17
N GLN A 1136 -3.37 -22.98 1.24
CA GLN A 1136 -4.49 -23.35 2.13
C GLN A 1136 -4.06 -23.75 3.53
N LEU A 1137 -2.96 -24.50 3.67
CA LEU A 1137 -2.55 -25.09 4.95
C LEU A 1137 -1.44 -24.31 5.65
N GLY A 1138 -0.68 -23.50 4.90
CA GLY A 1138 0.55 -22.87 5.40
C GLY A 1138 0.33 -22.04 6.68
N ASP A 1139 -0.68 -21.18 6.69
CA ASP A 1139 -0.97 -20.30 7.84
C ASP A 1139 -1.73 -21.00 8.98
N LEU A 1140 -2.23 -22.22 8.75
CA LEU A 1140 -2.99 -23.01 9.74
C LEU A 1140 -2.10 -23.95 10.56
N LEU A 1141 -0.85 -24.19 10.13
CA LEU A 1141 0.08 -25.11 10.76
C LEU A 1141 1.09 -24.33 11.63
N SER A 1142 1.24 -24.73 12.89
CA SER A 1142 2.32 -24.24 13.76
C SER A 1142 3.39 -25.31 13.98
N ARG A 1143 4.62 -24.89 14.31
CA ARG A 1143 5.75 -25.81 14.55
C ARG A 1143 5.41 -26.77 15.69
N GLU A 1144 4.74 -26.26 16.73
CA GLU A 1144 4.30 -27.01 17.90
C GLU A 1144 3.24 -28.07 17.53
N MET A 1145 2.26 -27.72 16.70
CA MET A 1145 1.23 -28.67 16.22
C MET A 1145 1.85 -29.81 15.41
N VAL A 1146 2.78 -29.51 14.51
CA VAL A 1146 3.47 -30.52 13.68
C VAL A 1146 4.35 -31.42 14.57
N ARG A 1147 5.13 -30.87 15.52
CA ARG A 1147 5.96 -31.65 16.44
C ARG A 1147 5.13 -32.53 17.37
N ALA A 1148 4.05 -32.01 17.94
CA ALA A 1148 3.16 -32.76 18.82
C ALA A 1148 2.52 -33.95 18.08
N SER A 1149 2.01 -33.71 16.87
CA SER A 1149 1.38 -34.75 16.05
C SER A 1149 2.40 -35.76 15.49
N LEU A 1150 3.65 -35.34 15.24
CA LEU A 1150 4.74 -36.24 14.86
C LEU A 1150 5.09 -37.25 15.96
N ARG A 1151 4.97 -36.87 17.24
CA ARG A 1151 5.23 -37.78 18.38
C ARG A 1151 4.19 -38.90 18.47
N THR A 1152 2.97 -38.67 17.96
CA THR A 1152 1.88 -39.66 17.92
C THR A 1152 1.64 -40.23 16.52
N ALA A 1153 2.57 -40.01 15.58
CA ALA A 1153 2.41 -40.40 14.19
C ALA A 1153 2.40 -41.92 14.01
N VAL A 1154 1.55 -42.40 13.11
CA VAL A 1154 1.42 -43.84 12.81
C VAL A 1154 2.38 -44.22 11.69
N ARG A 1155 3.03 -45.38 11.80
CA ARG A 1155 3.86 -45.92 10.71
C ARG A 1155 2.99 -46.22 9.50
N THR A 1156 3.38 -45.70 8.33
CA THR A 1156 2.66 -45.90 7.07
C THR A 1156 3.62 -46.30 5.95
N ILE A 1157 3.07 -46.80 4.86
CA ILE A 1157 3.80 -47.17 3.64
C ILE A 1157 3.14 -46.45 2.45
N ARG A 1158 3.95 -45.94 1.54
CA ARG A 1158 3.51 -45.30 0.28
C ARG A 1158 4.23 -45.93 -0.91
N ASN A 1159 3.50 -46.23 -1.97
CA ASN A 1159 3.99 -46.96 -3.12
C ASN A 1159 4.37 -45.99 -4.23
N PHE A 1160 5.66 -45.88 -4.54
CA PHE A 1160 6.18 -45.07 -5.63
C PHE A 1160 6.36 -45.93 -6.88
N PRO A 1161 6.26 -45.39 -8.10
CA PRO A 1161 6.56 -46.16 -9.30
C PRO A 1161 8.06 -46.48 -9.39
N ASP A 1162 8.39 -47.66 -9.91
CA ASP A 1162 9.77 -48.16 -10.04
C ASP A 1162 10.41 -47.90 -11.42
N GLY A 1163 9.68 -47.26 -12.33
CA GLY A 1163 10.14 -46.94 -13.68
C GLY A 1163 9.92 -48.05 -14.71
N GLU A 1164 9.62 -49.28 -14.29
CA GLU A 1164 9.38 -50.46 -15.16
C GLU A 1164 7.89 -50.88 -15.19
N GLY A 1165 7.00 -50.07 -14.60
CA GLY A 1165 5.55 -50.32 -14.55
C GLY A 1165 5.07 -50.99 -13.26
N GLY A 1166 5.96 -51.21 -12.29
CA GLY A 1166 5.64 -51.69 -10.95
C GLY A 1166 5.66 -50.58 -9.90
N THR A 1167 5.48 -50.97 -8.63
CA THR A 1167 5.58 -50.04 -7.49
C THR A 1167 6.56 -50.54 -6.42
N GLN A 1168 7.35 -49.62 -5.88
CA GLN A 1168 8.23 -49.83 -4.74
C GLN A 1168 7.74 -49.08 -3.51
N ALA A 1169 7.61 -49.82 -2.41
CA ALA A 1169 7.07 -49.33 -1.15
C ALA A 1169 8.11 -48.55 -0.33
N ARG A 1170 7.79 -47.32 0.08
CA ARG A 1170 8.58 -46.51 1.03
C ARG A 1170 7.89 -46.43 2.39
N LYS A 1171 8.62 -46.78 3.44
CA LYS A 1171 8.18 -46.66 4.84
C LYS A 1171 8.34 -45.21 5.32
N GLY A 1172 7.32 -44.68 5.99
CA GLY A 1172 7.33 -43.34 6.58
C GLY A 1172 6.38 -43.23 7.78
N LEU A 1173 6.09 -41.99 8.16
CA LEU A 1173 5.19 -41.65 9.26
C LEU A 1173 4.03 -40.81 8.72
N LEU A 1174 2.79 -41.17 9.08
CA LEU A 1174 1.60 -40.40 8.81
C LEU A 1174 1.24 -39.57 10.04
N VAL A 1175 1.26 -38.26 9.87
CA VAL A 1175 0.91 -37.28 10.89
C VAL A 1175 -0.51 -36.81 10.63
N ARG A 1176 -1.37 -36.89 11.64
CA ARG A 1176 -2.74 -36.38 11.62
C ARG A 1176 -2.81 -35.16 12.51
N ILE A 1177 -3.16 -34.00 11.94
CA ILE A 1177 -3.19 -32.72 12.65
C ILE A 1177 -4.63 -32.21 12.64
N GLU A 1178 -5.24 -32.12 13.80
CA GLU A 1178 -6.55 -31.46 13.96
C GLU A 1178 -6.39 -29.95 13.87
N VAL A 1179 -7.22 -29.30 13.06
CA VAL A 1179 -7.21 -27.85 12.84
C VAL A 1179 -8.59 -27.27 13.10
N ALA A 1180 -8.65 -26.03 13.60
CA ALA A 1180 -9.91 -25.40 14.05
C ALA A 1180 -10.86 -24.97 12.91
N ALA A 1181 -10.45 -25.13 11.65
CA ALA A 1181 -11.20 -24.76 10.45
C ALA A 1181 -11.09 -25.88 9.40
N ASP A 1182 -12.06 -25.96 8.48
CA ASP A 1182 -12.08 -26.91 7.35
C ASP A 1182 -10.70 -26.94 6.65
N PRO A 1183 -10.04 -28.11 6.46
CA PRO A 1183 -10.60 -29.47 6.43
C PRO A 1183 -10.74 -30.21 7.78
N TYR A 1184 -10.59 -29.53 8.93
CA TYR A 1184 -10.65 -30.06 10.31
C TYR A 1184 -9.57 -31.10 10.67
N GLU A 1185 -9.07 -31.86 9.70
CA GLU A 1185 -7.97 -32.81 9.83
C GLU A 1185 -7.02 -32.68 8.63
N ILE A 1186 -5.72 -32.52 8.91
CA ILE A 1186 -4.66 -32.46 7.90
C ILE A 1186 -3.76 -33.68 8.05
N ASN A 1187 -3.63 -34.44 6.96
CA ASN A 1187 -2.78 -35.62 6.88
C ASN A 1187 -1.45 -35.29 6.17
N LEU A 1188 -0.31 -35.41 6.87
CA LEU A 1188 1.03 -35.18 6.31
C LEU A 1188 1.89 -36.44 6.38
N TYR A 1189 2.52 -36.80 5.26
CA TYR A 1189 3.51 -37.88 5.23
C TYR A 1189 4.94 -37.35 5.48
N PHE A 1190 5.70 -38.06 6.31
CA PHE A 1190 7.11 -37.79 6.59
C PHE A 1190 8.00 -38.99 6.30
N THR A 1191 9.17 -38.73 5.71
CA THR A 1191 10.28 -39.70 5.75
C THR A 1191 10.83 -39.80 7.16
N LYS A 1192 11.39 -40.95 7.54
CA LYS A 1192 11.91 -41.16 8.90
C LYS A 1192 13.02 -40.17 9.24
N GLU A 1193 13.89 -39.90 8.28
CA GLU A 1193 15.05 -39.02 8.39
C GLU A 1193 14.60 -37.56 8.58
N HIS A 1194 13.56 -37.12 7.88
CA HIS A 1194 13.02 -35.77 8.05
C HIS A 1194 12.24 -35.64 9.37
N ALA A 1195 11.43 -36.64 9.74
CA ALA A 1195 10.72 -36.65 11.02
C ALA A 1195 11.68 -36.62 12.23
N GLN A 1196 12.80 -37.32 12.14
CA GLN A 1196 13.82 -37.32 13.20
C GLN A 1196 14.37 -35.91 13.42
N VAL A 1197 14.67 -35.17 12.36
CA VAL A 1197 15.18 -33.80 12.44
C VAL A 1197 14.17 -32.84 13.07
N TRP A 1198 12.87 -33.04 12.83
CA TRP A 1198 11.79 -32.30 13.49
C TRP A 1198 11.62 -32.63 14.97
N LEU A 1199 11.99 -33.84 15.40
CA LEU A 1199 11.81 -34.33 16.78
C LEU A 1199 13.06 -34.17 17.65
N GLU A 1200 14.25 -34.04 17.05
CA GLU A 1200 15.49 -33.73 17.76
C GLU A 1200 15.45 -32.31 18.33
N ASP A 1201 15.49 -32.18 19.66
CA ASP A 1201 15.73 -30.91 20.34
C ASP A 1201 17.12 -30.35 19.94
#